data_AF-Q9UY62-F1
#
_entry.id   AF-Q9UY62-F1
#
_cell.length_a   1.000
_cell.length_b   1.000
_cell.length_c   1.000
_cell.angle_alpha   90.00
_cell.angle_beta   90.00
_cell.angle_gamma   90.00
#
_symmetry.space_group_name_H-M   'P 1'
#
loop_
_entity.id
_entity.type
_entity.pdbx_description
1 polymer ?
#
loop_
_entity_poly.entity_id
_entity_poly.type
_entity_poly.pdbx_seq_one_letter_code
_entity_poly.pdbx_strand_id
1 'polypeptide(L)'
;MNMRVPSVLLILLFLLLLNGSIVYNSVSAGIYEQNDYTIRLGDSIEHPLSCRVFKLTFADVSTDGDNIRLLFKITGLYYPIPNYTLVVTVTQDKDYTDPIDIYGRNIKTEWLSQVLFMKIRKVFTSGYMSKVDVTISVNMLKLAKAMINKANNAIKDAEQKTNELGIYLPIDSYKSRLKDAEANYNAGYYCDAIQIASEIMETINNDLELSLEAYNKIRDAESALSQAKKLGHEGTNQYKSAQAEIHNAWEYYYEAKWQSAIDAAEEALSYLNELMEGYGEAQEKLREAEKLIQNLKDKYTNPRINLKDAEEYLSAAKTSLEAGKFALAKDYATKAIEKARSIEAAYIKAVNARESAREKINSAETQNPEICLKDIKSLMTLGDKALFAGKYEDAYKYYLQVLEKVNKTVELYKKVREKMEYAKTIILEYEAKGYKMIEANETYNKGLSAVKSCDYENAYTFFQNAEIQANETYNTAREVENKLNDIKNVLNKLRTMGIDINRYSPKLSEINSLYESGDYKTALQTAMSLYDAVSSEYDTAKVVYEKLRKAEQDIKYTEQKLQELLESAGFSTKVKLPEMISNKLKLAWEEFKKGNYKLAEQYSQEALQQAKSEYERQASLVNKIQEWERISRESINSAKLHLQEIKDNIFYRVFRTPEVVASVRKTKELIQKAEETLSKEAKLKSQGASLIEIAKLAENAKELAKQAEAMAMDPDQDGIPSYADKVSLLPTSYVIGGAIDLILLILGILLVRHLSRG
;
A
#
# COMPACT_ATOMS: atom_id res chain seq x y z
N MET A 1 9.31 -14.75 22.20
CA MET A 1 8.60 -13.45 22.26
C MET A 1 7.11 -13.70 22.20
N ASN A 2 6.52 -13.95 23.36
CA ASN A 2 5.08 -13.99 23.63
C ASN A 2 5.00 -13.99 25.15
N MET A 3 4.84 -12.79 25.73
CA MET A 3 4.64 -12.60 27.16
C MET A 3 3.20 -12.12 27.37
N ARG A 4 2.37 -13.00 27.91
CA ARG A 4 1.15 -12.63 28.63
C ARG A 4 1.25 -13.31 30.00
N VAL A 5 1.66 -12.51 30.98
CA VAL A 5 1.52 -12.78 32.41
C VAL A 5 0.13 -12.29 32.84
N PRO A 6 -0.53 -12.94 33.80
CA PRO A 6 -1.95 -12.78 34.05
C PRO A 6 -2.26 -11.59 34.97
N SER A 7 -3.44 -11.05 34.72
CA SER A 7 -4.22 -10.19 35.60
C SER A 7 -4.52 -10.89 36.94
N VAL A 8 -4.39 -10.13 38.03
CA VAL A 8 -5.29 -10.02 39.20
C VAL A 8 -4.44 -9.70 40.43
N LEU A 9 -4.36 -8.41 40.75
CA LEU A 9 -4.00 -7.89 42.07
C LEU A 9 -4.94 -6.74 42.40
N LEU A 10 -5.40 -6.75 43.65
CA LEU A 10 -5.91 -5.64 44.45
C LEU A 10 -7.38 -5.20 44.28
N ILE A 11 -8.21 -5.75 45.16
CA ILE A 11 -9.29 -5.02 45.82
C ILE A 11 -8.64 -4.04 46.81
N LEU A 12 -8.77 -2.76 46.45
CA LEU A 12 -9.09 -1.61 47.31
C LEU A 12 -8.53 -1.55 48.74
N LEU A 13 -7.51 -0.70 48.85
CA LEU A 13 -7.36 0.27 49.92
C LEU A 13 -8.08 1.57 49.50
N PHE A 14 -9.09 1.98 50.26
CA PHE A 14 -9.69 3.32 50.37
C PHE A 14 -10.05 3.34 51.87
N LEU A 15 -9.49 4.12 52.79
CA LEU A 15 -8.96 5.47 52.76
C LEU A 15 -7.94 5.66 53.89
N LEU A 16 -6.89 6.39 53.57
CA LEU A 16 -6.20 7.29 54.49
C LEU A 16 -7.07 8.52 54.80
N LEU A 17 -6.77 9.17 55.93
CA LEU A 17 -7.16 10.50 56.43
C LEU A 17 -8.17 10.40 57.59
N LEU A 18 -7.90 10.86 58.82
CA LEU A 18 -6.94 11.83 59.36
C LEU A 18 -6.71 11.61 60.87
N ASN A 19 -5.50 11.98 61.33
CA ASN A 19 -5.13 12.57 62.65
C ASN A 19 -5.55 11.82 63.93
N GLY A 20 -4.71 11.52 64.93
CA GLY A 20 -3.45 12.11 65.36
C GLY A 20 -3.45 12.17 66.91
N SER A 21 -2.27 11.96 67.52
CA SER A 21 -1.89 12.25 68.92
C SER A 21 -2.23 11.19 70.00
N ILE A 22 -1.29 10.37 70.49
CA ILE A 22 -0.18 10.56 71.49
C ILE A 22 -0.64 10.43 72.97
N VAL A 23 -0.06 9.45 73.72
CA VAL A 23 0.65 9.54 75.04
C VAL A 23 0.42 8.32 75.97
N TYR A 24 1.54 7.62 76.31
CA TYR A 24 2.03 6.98 77.57
C TYR A 24 1.04 6.42 78.65
N ASN A 25 1.32 5.40 79.47
CA ASN A 25 2.56 4.74 79.92
C ASN A 25 2.26 3.35 80.55
N SER A 26 3.31 2.55 80.66
CA SER A 26 3.42 1.24 81.33
C SER A 26 3.42 1.31 82.87
N VAL A 27 3.26 0.16 83.55
CA VAL A 27 4.21 -0.40 84.55
C VAL A 27 3.71 -1.74 85.15
N SER A 28 4.67 -2.63 85.33
CA SER A 28 4.66 -4.01 85.85
C SER A 28 4.92 -4.14 87.37
N ALA A 29 4.90 -5.39 87.85
CA ALA A 29 5.46 -5.95 89.11
C ALA A 29 4.45 -6.09 90.27
N GLY A 30 4.46 -7.13 91.11
CA GLY A 30 5.32 -8.30 91.30
C GLY A 30 4.75 -9.09 92.51
N ILE A 31 4.92 -10.42 92.52
CA ILE A 31 4.36 -11.32 93.55
C ILE A 31 5.43 -11.60 94.61
N TYR A 32 5.11 -11.36 95.88
CA TYR A 32 5.85 -11.87 97.05
C TYR A 32 4.92 -12.76 97.87
N GLU A 33 5.30 -14.03 98.04
CA GLU A 33 4.64 -14.99 98.93
C GLU A 33 4.97 -14.64 100.39
N GLN A 34 3.93 -14.40 101.20
CA GLN A 34 3.99 -14.39 102.66
C GLN A 34 3.18 -15.57 103.18
N ASN A 35 3.78 -16.36 104.07
CA ASN A 35 3.15 -17.48 104.77
C ASN A 35 2.01 -16.97 105.66
N ASP A 36 0.76 -17.01 105.17
CA ASP A 36 -0.43 -16.69 105.94
C ASP A 36 -1.00 -17.97 106.58
N TYR A 37 -1.12 -17.99 107.90
CA TYR A 37 -1.76 -19.08 108.65
C TYR A 37 -3.28 -18.87 108.67
N THR A 38 -4.03 -19.89 108.24
CA THR A 38 -5.50 -19.88 108.29
C THR A 38 -5.98 -20.51 109.61
N ILE A 39 -6.72 -19.77 110.43
CA ILE A 39 -7.46 -20.33 111.57
C ILE A 39 -8.88 -20.62 111.08
N ARG A 40 -9.28 -21.90 111.01
CA ARG A 40 -10.67 -22.31 110.83
C ARG A 40 -11.33 -22.39 112.21
N LEU A 41 -12.40 -21.63 112.43
CA LEU A 41 -13.31 -21.86 113.55
C LEU A 41 -14.27 -23.00 113.16
N GLY A 42 -14.35 -24.01 114.03
CA GLY A 42 -15.08 -25.25 113.80
C GLY A 42 -16.59 -25.15 113.96
N ASP A 43 -17.24 -26.18 113.43
CA ASP A 43 -18.67 -26.38 113.16
C ASP A 43 -19.63 -26.12 114.33
N SER A 44 -20.59 -25.21 114.13
CA SER A 44 -22.03 -25.40 114.34
C SER A 44 -22.75 -24.05 114.33
N ILE A 45 -23.70 -23.87 113.42
CA ILE A 45 -24.95 -23.06 113.46
C ILE A 45 -25.42 -22.90 112.01
N GLU A 46 -26.65 -23.32 111.73
CA GLU A 46 -27.32 -23.21 110.44
C GLU A 46 -27.74 -21.76 110.13
N HIS A 47 -27.69 -21.39 108.84
CA HIS A 47 -28.03 -20.12 108.14
C HIS A 47 -26.92 -19.08 107.84
N PRO A 48 -26.99 -18.40 106.66
CA PRO A 48 -25.82 -18.09 105.86
C PRO A 48 -25.50 -16.59 105.78
N LEU A 49 -24.46 -16.15 106.48
CA LEU A 49 -23.71 -14.94 106.12
C LEU A 49 -22.23 -15.22 106.39
N SER A 50 -21.56 -15.81 105.40
CA SER A 50 -20.11 -16.06 105.44
C SER A 50 -19.34 -14.75 105.23
N CYS A 51 -19.13 -14.00 106.31
CA CYS A 51 -18.21 -12.86 106.29
C CYS A 51 -16.76 -13.34 106.22
N ARG A 52 -16.04 -12.74 105.26
CA ARG A 52 -14.71 -13.12 104.77
C ARG A 52 -13.59 -12.99 105.81
N VAL A 53 -12.49 -13.68 105.51
CA VAL A 53 -11.20 -13.70 106.21
C VAL A 53 -10.60 -12.29 106.32
N PHE A 54 -10.16 -11.88 107.52
CA PHE A 54 -9.44 -10.63 107.77
C PHE A 54 -7.96 -10.88 108.04
N LYS A 55 -7.09 -9.93 107.65
CA LYS A 55 -5.68 -9.93 108.06
C LYS A 55 -5.52 -9.11 109.34
N LEU A 56 -5.12 -9.77 110.42
CA LEU A 56 -4.79 -9.13 111.70
C LEU A 56 -3.28 -8.93 111.78
N THR A 57 -2.85 -7.67 111.81
CA THR A 57 -1.44 -7.31 112.02
C THR A 57 -1.27 -6.84 113.45
N PHE A 58 -0.37 -7.45 114.22
CA PHE A 58 -0.13 -7.04 115.61
C PHE A 58 0.38 -5.59 115.66
N ALA A 59 -0.21 -4.78 116.54
CA ALA A 59 0.06 -3.34 116.62
C ALA A 59 0.77 -2.94 117.91
N ASP A 60 0.31 -3.42 119.07
CA ASP A 60 0.92 -3.04 120.37
C ASP A 60 0.51 -4.01 121.49
N VAL A 61 1.19 -3.95 122.64
CA VAL A 61 0.82 -4.63 123.88
C VAL A 61 0.80 -3.65 125.04
N SER A 62 -0.25 -3.68 125.85
CA SER A 62 -0.30 -2.94 127.12
C SER A 62 -0.82 -3.85 128.24
N THR A 63 -0.46 -3.55 129.48
CA THR A 63 -0.97 -4.26 130.67
C THR A 63 -1.84 -3.32 131.50
N ASP A 64 -2.94 -3.86 132.03
CA ASP A 64 -3.86 -3.15 132.92
C ASP A 64 -4.30 -4.10 134.05
N GLY A 65 -3.59 -4.01 135.18
CA GLY A 65 -3.66 -5.00 136.27
C GLY A 65 -3.18 -6.38 135.83
N ASP A 66 -3.92 -7.42 136.18
CA ASP A 66 -3.63 -8.82 135.81
C ASP A 66 -3.96 -9.17 134.34
N ASN A 67 -4.32 -8.18 133.53
CA ASN A 67 -4.73 -8.40 132.14
C ASN A 67 -3.64 -7.94 131.15
N ILE A 68 -3.33 -8.81 130.20
CA ILE A 68 -2.57 -8.44 129.00
C ILE A 68 -3.55 -8.01 127.92
N ARG A 69 -3.42 -6.78 127.42
CA ARG A 69 -4.16 -6.26 126.27
C ARG A 69 -3.28 -6.33 125.03
N LEU A 70 -3.67 -7.17 124.08
CA LEU A 70 -3.06 -7.21 122.74
C LEU A 70 -3.83 -6.29 121.80
N LEU A 71 -3.14 -5.34 121.18
CA LEU A 71 -3.68 -4.45 120.15
C LEU A 71 -3.34 -5.02 118.76
N PHE A 72 -4.35 -5.12 117.90
CA PHE A 72 -4.15 -5.51 116.50
C PHE A 72 -4.70 -4.43 115.57
N LYS A 73 -3.96 -4.16 114.49
CA LYS A 73 -4.41 -3.38 113.34
C LYS A 73 -5.03 -4.33 112.32
N ILE A 74 -6.29 -4.09 112.00
CA ILE A 74 -7.01 -4.85 110.97
C ILE A 74 -6.73 -4.20 109.62
N THR A 75 -6.20 -4.96 108.67
CA THR A 75 -5.99 -4.52 107.28
C THR A 75 -6.79 -5.43 106.34
N GLY A 76 -7.48 -4.82 105.36
CA GLY A 76 -8.32 -5.54 104.39
C GLY A 76 -9.81 -5.16 104.36
N LEU A 77 -10.24 -4.10 105.07
CA LEU A 77 -11.57 -3.51 104.83
C LEU A 77 -11.51 -2.61 103.59
N TYR A 78 -12.47 -2.77 102.68
CA TYR A 78 -12.58 -2.00 101.42
C TYR A 78 -12.82 -0.49 101.64
N TYR A 79 -13.02 -0.04 102.88
CA TYR A 79 -13.09 1.36 103.24
C TYR A 79 -12.05 1.69 104.32
N PRO A 80 -11.27 2.79 104.17
CA PRO A 80 -10.47 3.32 105.26
C PRO A 80 -11.41 3.92 106.32
N ILE A 81 -11.80 3.12 107.31
CA ILE A 81 -12.53 3.62 108.48
C ILE A 81 -11.47 4.07 109.50
N PRO A 82 -11.44 5.35 109.93
CA PRO A 82 -10.47 5.80 110.91
C PRO A 82 -10.85 5.24 112.30
N ASN A 83 -9.85 4.64 112.95
CA ASN A 83 -9.80 4.25 114.36
C ASN A 83 -10.71 3.11 114.80
N TYR A 84 -10.19 1.87 114.71
CA TYR A 84 -10.61 0.79 115.60
C TYR A 84 -9.46 0.37 116.50
N THR A 85 -9.80 0.06 117.74
CA THR A 85 -8.91 -0.58 118.70
C THR A 85 -9.48 -1.96 119.00
N LEU A 86 -8.83 -3.02 118.52
CA LEU A 86 -9.13 -4.37 118.98
C LEU A 86 -8.46 -4.55 120.34
N VAL A 87 -9.25 -4.73 121.40
CA VAL A 87 -8.74 -5.04 122.74
C VAL A 87 -8.98 -6.52 123.00
N VAL A 88 -7.92 -7.33 122.96
CA VAL A 88 -7.97 -8.73 123.40
C VAL A 88 -7.51 -8.78 124.85
N THR A 89 -8.42 -9.11 125.76
CA THR A 89 -8.12 -9.26 127.19
C THR A 89 -7.85 -10.74 127.48
N VAL A 90 -6.66 -11.07 127.99
CA VAL A 90 -6.32 -12.41 128.46
C VAL A 90 -6.27 -12.40 129.98
N THR A 91 -7.16 -13.16 130.63
CA THR A 91 -7.23 -13.30 132.09
C THR A 91 -6.44 -14.53 132.54
N GLN A 92 -5.51 -14.37 133.47
CA GLN A 92 -4.70 -15.47 134.02
C GLN A 92 -5.34 -16.08 135.27
N ASP A 93 -5.29 -17.41 135.42
CA ASP A 93 -5.83 -18.14 136.57
C ASP A 93 -4.91 -18.02 137.81
N LYS A 94 -5.50 -18.02 139.01
CA LYS A 94 -4.97 -17.36 140.23
C LYS A 94 -3.80 -18.02 140.99
N ASP A 95 -3.24 -19.14 140.55
CA ASP A 95 -2.23 -19.90 141.34
C ASP A 95 -0.86 -20.05 140.63
N TYR A 96 -0.18 -18.93 140.36
CA TYR A 96 1.24 -18.96 140.00
C TYR A 96 2.02 -17.76 140.56
N THR A 97 2.83 -18.02 141.59
CA THR A 97 3.72 -17.05 142.23
C THR A 97 5.13 -17.18 141.68
N ASP A 98 5.54 -16.24 140.83
CA ASP A 98 6.93 -15.78 140.72
C ASP A 98 6.91 -14.33 140.19
N PRO A 99 7.53 -13.37 140.89
CA PRO A 99 7.45 -11.96 140.53
C PRO A 99 8.29 -11.67 139.29
N ILE A 100 7.67 -11.13 138.24
CA ILE A 100 8.40 -10.56 137.10
C ILE A 100 8.69 -9.09 137.44
N ASP A 101 9.89 -8.85 137.95
CA ASP A 101 10.41 -7.51 138.22
C ASP A 101 11.26 -7.05 137.02
N ILE A 102 10.89 -5.94 136.37
CA ILE A 102 11.75 -5.27 135.38
C ILE A 102 11.66 -3.75 135.56
N TYR A 103 12.63 -3.20 136.28
CA TYR A 103 13.03 -1.79 136.22
C TYR A 103 13.83 -1.50 134.92
N GLY A 104 13.60 -0.34 134.31
CA GLY A 104 14.66 0.48 133.71
C GLY A 104 14.97 0.36 132.21
N ARG A 105 14.56 1.41 131.47
CA ARG A 105 15.21 2.14 130.34
C ARG A 105 15.71 1.39 129.08
N ASN A 106 15.07 1.77 127.96
CA ASN A 106 15.58 1.92 126.59
C ASN A 106 16.40 0.77 125.96
N ILE A 107 15.72 -0.25 125.43
CA ILE A 107 16.26 -1.13 124.37
C ILE A 107 15.13 -1.50 123.36
N LYS A 108 15.50 -1.60 122.07
CA LYS A 108 14.66 -1.74 120.87
C LYS A 108 13.69 -2.94 120.91
N THR A 109 12.48 -2.70 120.39
CA THR A 109 11.26 -3.52 120.42
C THR A 109 11.31 -4.88 119.71
N GLU A 110 12.31 -5.15 118.86
CA GLU A 110 12.35 -6.40 118.08
C GLU A 110 12.83 -7.64 118.86
N TRP A 111 13.51 -7.46 120.00
CA TRP A 111 14.02 -8.58 120.80
C TRP A 111 13.05 -9.04 121.91
N LEU A 112 12.16 -8.16 122.37
CA LEU A 112 11.14 -8.51 123.37
C LEU A 112 10.02 -9.39 122.78
N SER A 113 9.66 -9.19 121.51
CA SER A 113 8.59 -9.92 120.84
C SER A 113 8.94 -11.41 120.67
N GLN A 114 10.18 -11.77 120.32
CA GLN A 114 10.56 -13.18 120.15
C GLN A 114 10.67 -13.95 121.48
N VAL A 115 11.12 -13.29 122.56
CA VAL A 115 11.23 -13.92 123.89
C VAL A 115 9.85 -14.05 124.55
N LEU A 116 8.95 -13.08 124.37
CA LEU A 116 7.56 -13.18 124.82
C LEU A 116 6.77 -14.21 123.99
N PHE A 117 7.00 -14.27 122.67
CA PHE A 117 6.33 -15.21 121.77
C PHE A 117 6.79 -16.65 121.99
N MET A 118 8.06 -16.91 122.30
CA MET A 118 8.52 -18.24 122.72
C MET A 118 7.92 -18.68 124.06
N LYS A 119 7.71 -17.75 125.00
CA LYS A 119 7.08 -18.06 126.30
C LYS A 119 5.56 -18.23 126.20
N ILE A 120 4.87 -17.42 125.39
CA ILE A 120 3.44 -17.58 125.08
C ILE A 120 3.20 -18.88 124.29
N ARG A 121 4.09 -19.24 123.35
CA ARG A 121 4.06 -20.54 122.66
C ARG A 121 4.24 -21.70 123.63
N LYS A 122 5.14 -21.57 124.63
CA LYS A 122 5.34 -22.57 125.69
C LYS A 122 4.13 -22.74 126.61
N VAL A 123 3.32 -21.68 126.79
CA VAL A 123 2.04 -21.71 127.53
C VAL A 123 0.88 -22.26 126.67
N PHE A 124 0.86 -21.98 125.35
CA PHE A 124 -0.14 -22.53 124.42
C PHE A 124 0.05 -24.04 124.13
N THR A 125 1.28 -24.55 124.11
CA THR A 125 1.56 -25.99 123.92
C THR A 125 1.55 -26.83 125.21
N SER A 126 1.48 -26.21 126.40
CA SER A 126 1.47 -26.94 127.67
C SER A 126 0.08 -27.35 128.16
N GLY A 127 -0.99 -27.00 127.43
CA GLY A 127 -2.36 -27.43 127.75
C GLY A 127 -3.05 -26.63 128.86
N TYR A 128 -2.56 -25.44 129.22
CA TYR A 128 -3.08 -24.61 130.32
C TYR A 128 -3.74 -23.29 129.84
N MET A 129 -4.69 -23.37 128.90
CA MET A 129 -5.65 -22.29 128.65
C MET A 129 -7.02 -22.90 128.31
N SER A 130 -8.03 -22.61 129.14
CA SER A 130 -9.37 -23.22 129.07
C SER A 130 -10.41 -22.37 128.34
N LYS A 131 -10.11 -21.12 127.93
CA LYS A 131 -11.00 -20.30 127.10
C LYS A 131 -10.32 -19.02 126.57
N VAL A 132 -10.56 -18.67 125.32
CA VAL A 132 -10.28 -17.33 124.76
C VAL A 132 -11.61 -16.77 124.27
N ASP A 133 -12.22 -15.87 125.03
CA ASP A 133 -13.43 -15.14 124.62
C ASP A 133 -13.01 -13.81 123.96
N VAL A 134 -13.16 -13.72 122.63
CA VAL A 134 -12.91 -12.47 121.88
C VAL A 134 -14.23 -11.72 121.75
N THR A 135 -14.34 -10.55 122.39
CA THR A 135 -15.52 -9.68 122.28
C THR A 135 -15.16 -8.42 121.48
N ILE A 136 -15.72 -8.26 120.27
CA ILE A 136 -15.61 -7.02 119.49
C ILE A 136 -16.89 -6.21 119.71
N SER A 137 -16.85 -5.17 120.54
CA SER A 137 -17.98 -4.24 120.66
C SER A 137 -17.84 -3.09 119.66
N VAL A 138 -18.36 -3.23 118.45
CA VAL A 138 -18.58 -2.08 117.58
C VAL A 138 -19.87 -1.40 118.02
N ASN A 139 -19.82 -0.11 118.35
CA ASN A 139 -21.03 0.67 118.61
C ASN A 139 -21.72 1.02 117.29
N MET A 140 -22.30 -0.02 116.67
CA MET A 140 -22.96 0.02 115.36
C MET A 140 -24.08 1.07 115.31
N LEU A 141 -24.71 1.34 116.46
CA LEU A 141 -25.69 2.41 116.63
C LEU A 141 -25.12 3.80 116.29
N LYS A 142 -23.93 4.15 116.78
CA LYS A 142 -23.32 5.47 116.48
C LYS A 142 -22.91 5.57 115.01
N LEU A 143 -22.36 4.50 114.45
CA LEU A 143 -21.92 4.46 113.04
C LEU A 143 -23.11 4.55 112.09
N ALA A 144 -24.17 3.76 112.31
CA ALA A 144 -25.38 3.78 111.48
C ALA A 144 -26.05 5.15 111.48
N LYS A 145 -26.15 5.81 112.63
CA LYS A 145 -26.67 7.19 112.71
C LYS A 145 -25.81 8.19 111.94
N ALA A 146 -24.49 8.10 112.05
CA ALA A 146 -23.57 8.97 111.31
C ALA A 146 -23.68 8.76 109.79
N MET A 147 -23.85 7.51 109.35
CA MET A 147 -23.99 7.17 107.93
C MET A 147 -25.34 7.63 107.37
N ILE A 148 -26.44 7.46 108.09
CA ILE A 148 -27.75 8.02 107.71
C ILE A 148 -27.68 9.55 107.58
N ASN A 149 -27.03 10.24 108.52
CA ASN A 149 -26.84 11.69 108.44
C ASN A 149 -26.00 12.11 107.21
N LYS A 150 -24.95 11.36 106.88
CA LYS A 150 -24.14 11.61 105.68
C LYS A 150 -24.95 11.37 104.40
N ALA A 151 -25.73 10.30 104.33
CA ALA A 151 -26.62 10.03 103.19
C ALA A 151 -27.69 11.12 103.03
N ASN A 152 -28.28 11.60 104.13
CA ASN A 152 -29.23 12.72 104.10
C ASN A 152 -28.57 14.03 103.61
N ASN A 153 -27.34 14.32 104.05
CA ASN A 153 -26.61 15.49 103.54
C ASN A 153 -26.26 15.32 102.05
N ALA A 154 -25.83 14.14 101.61
CA ALA A 154 -25.56 13.86 100.20
C ALA A 154 -26.83 14.03 99.33
N ILE A 155 -28.01 13.63 99.83
CA ILE A 155 -29.29 13.87 99.16
C ILE A 155 -29.57 15.38 99.04
N LYS A 156 -29.36 16.16 100.10
CA LYS A 156 -29.54 17.62 100.06
C LYS A 156 -28.56 18.30 99.11
N ASP A 157 -27.30 17.88 99.13
CA ASP A 157 -26.27 18.42 98.24
C ASP A 157 -26.59 18.08 96.78
N ALA A 158 -27.07 16.86 96.51
CA ALA A 158 -27.54 16.46 95.18
C ALA A 158 -28.77 17.26 94.74
N GLU A 159 -29.75 17.45 95.61
CA GLU A 159 -30.95 18.26 95.37
C GLU A 159 -30.60 19.74 95.09
N GLN A 160 -29.60 20.29 95.79
CA GLN A 160 -29.08 21.62 95.50
C GLN A 160 -28.41 21.66 94.12
N LYS A 161 -27.49 20.72 93.84
CA LYS A 161 -26.77 20.66 92.56
C LYS A 161 -27.70 20.45 91.36
N THR A 162 -28.75 19.65 91.51
CA THR A 162 -29.75 19.46 90.44
C THR A 162 -30.46 20.76 90.10
N ASN A 163 -30.80 21.55 91.12
CA ASN A 163 -31.41 22.86 90.92
C ASN A 163 -30.43 23.86 90.31
N GLU A 164 -29.16 23.86 90.74
CA GLU A 164 -28.12 24.75 90.22
C GLU A 164 -27.78 24.45 88.75
N LEU A 165 -27.66 23.18 88.40
CA LEU A 165 -27.27 22.72 87.06
C LEU A 165 -28.47 22.56 86.12
N GLY A 166 -29.71 22.59 86.65
CA GLY A 166 -30.92 22.35 85.88
C GLY A 166 -31.04 20.91 85.36
N ILE A 167 -30.42 19.94 86.07
CA ILE A 167 -30.40 18.53 85.70
C ILE A 167 -31.41 17.73 86.55
N TYR A 168 -31.88 16.60 86.02
CA TYR A 168 -32.78 15.70 86.72
C TYR A 168 -32.02 14.64 87.51
N LEU A 169 -32.45 14.40 88.76
CA LEU A 169 -32.12 13.22 89.54
C LEU A 169 -33.38 12.75 90.28
N PRO A 170 -33.55 11.43 90.52
CA PRO A 170 -34.70 10.88 91.23
C PRO A 170 -34.55 11.07 92.76
N ILE A 171 -34.46 12.33 93.21
CA ILE A 171 -34.24 12.71 94.62
C ILE A 171 -35.24 12.03 95.56
N ASP A 172 -36.50 11.87 95.15
CA ASP A 172 -37.53 11.21 95.94
C ASP A 172 -37.27 9.71 96.13
N SER A 173 -36.65 9.05 95.16
CA SER A 173 -36.23 7.64 95.27
C SER A 173 -35.15 7.48 96.35
N TYR A 174 -34.15 8.37 96.36
CA TYR A 174 -33.12 8.36 97.40
C TYR A 174 -33.69 8.70 98.78
N LYS A 175 -34.63 9.67 98.86
CA LYS A 175 -35.35 9.99 100.10
C LYS A 175 -36.17 8.79 100.60
N SER A 176 -36.77 8.00 99.69
CA SER A 176 -37.47 6.76 100.04
C SER A 176 -36.51 5.70 100.60
N ARG A 177 -35.38 5.45 99.92
CA ARG A 177 -34.35 4.50 100.42
C ARG A 177 -33.73 4.96 101.75
N LEU A 178 -33.61 6.27 101.97
CA LEU A 178 -33.15 6.80 103.26
C LEU A 178 -34.14 6.45 104.39
N LYS A 179 -35.45 6.50 104.14
CA LYS A 179 -36.45 6.03 105.12
C LYS A 179 -36.31 4.55 105.41
N ASP A 180 -35.96 3.72 104.43
CA ASP A 180 -35.68 2.29 104.66
C ASP A 180 -34.44 2.10 105.53
N ALA A 181 -33.38 2.90 105.33
CA ALA A 181 -32.22 2.91 106.21
C ALA A 181 -32.58 3.33 107.65
N GLU A 182 -33.42 4.36 107.81
CA GLU A 182 -33.93 4.81 109.10
C GLU A 182 -34.82 3.76 109.78
N ALA A 183 -35.67 3.06 109.01
CA ALA A 183 -36.51 1.97 109.52
C ALA A 183 -35.66 0.80 110.03
N ASN A 184 -34.65 0.38 109.26
CA ASN A 184 -33.68 -0.64 109.67
C ASN A 184 -32.90 -0.22 110.92
N TYR A 185 -32.48 1.04 110.99
CA TYR A 185 -31.82 1.61 112.16
C TYR A 185 -32.70 1.52 113.42
N ASN A 186 -33.98 1.91 113.32
CA ASN A 186 -34.92 1.87 114.44
C ASN A 186 -35.28 0.45 114.88
N ALA A 187 -35.26 -0.51 113.95
CA ALA A 187 -35.47 -1.94 114.22
C ALA A 187 -34.24 -2.65 114.82
N GLY A 188 -33.09 -1.95 114.92
CA GLY A 188 -31.84 -2.50 115.45
C GLY A 188 -30.95 -3.20 114.41
N TYR A 189 -31.35 -3.20 113.13
CA TYR A 189 -30.58 -3.74 111.99
C TYR A 189 -29.55 -2.73 111.49
N TYR A 190 -28.56 -2.43 112.33
CA TYR A 190 -27.60 -1.34 112.07
C TYR A 190 -26.67 -1.60 110.86
N CYS A 191 -26.31 -2.85 110.57
CA CYS A 191 -25.50 -3.19 109.40
C CYS A 191 -26.23 -2.84 108.10
N ASP A 192 -27.50 -3.23 107.98
CA ASP A 192 -28.34 -3.00 106.81
C ASP A 192 -28.59 -1.50 106.63
N ALA A 193 -28.83 -0.77 107.72
CA ALA A 193 -28.93 0.69 107.69
C ALA A 193 -27.66 1.38 107.17
N ILE A 194 -26.46 0.91 107.58
CA ILE A 194 -25.17 1.43 107.08
C ILE A 194 -24.97 1.11 105.61
N GLN A 195 -25.31 -0.11 105.20
CA GLN A 195 -25.19 -0.56 103.82
C GLN A 195 -26.08 0.30 102.91
N ILE A 196 -27.38 0.41 103.24
CA ILE A 196 -28.32 1.22 102.46
C ILE A 196 -27.86 2.68 102.39
N ALA A 197 -27.41 3.29 103.50
CA ALA A 197 -26.91 4.66 103.50
C ALA A 197 -25.64 4.85 102.65
N SER A 198 -24.72 3.88 102.66
CA SER A 198 -23.53 3.89 101.80
C SER A 198 -23.89 3.77 100.32
N GLU A 199 -24.76 2.82 99.99
CA GLU A 199 -25.25 2.60 98.63
C GLU A 199 -25.96 3.85 98.10
N ILE A 200 -26.75 4.55 98.93
CA ILE A 200 -27.37 5.83 98.54
C ILE A 200 -26.32 6.86 98.12
N MET A 201 -25.26 7.06 98.92
CA MET A 201 -24.22 8.05 98.60
C MET A 201 -23.44 7.70 97.33
N GLU A 202 -23.10 6.42 97.15
CA GLU A 202 -22.41 5.94 95.96
C GLU A 202 -23.28 6.08 94.71
N THR A 203 -24.56 5.67 94.82
CA THR A 203 -25.55 5.80 93.74
C THR A 203 -25.73 7.26 93.34
N ILE A 204 -25.87 8.18 94.30
CA ILE A 204 -26.03 9.62 94.04
C ILE A 204 -24.84 10.21 93.28
N ASN A 205 -23.61 9.89 93.68
CA ASN A 205 -22.43 10.44 93.02
C ASN A 205 -22.33 9.95 91.56
N ASN A 206 -22.54 8.65 91.34
CA ASN A 206 -22.52 8.06 90.00
C ASN A 206 -23.67 8.61 89.13
N ASP A 207 -24.88 8.69 89.68
CA ASP A 207 -26.05 9.20 88.95
C ASP A 207 -25.91 10.68 88.61
N LEU A 208 -25.31 11.49 89.50
CA LEU A 208 -25.07 12.91 89.26
C LEU A 208 -24.10 13.13 88.09
N GLU A 209 -23.00 12.37 88.03
CA GLU A 209 -22.01 12.46 86.96
C GLU A 209 -22.63 12.03 85.62
N LEU A 210 -23.28 10.87 85.59
CA LEU A 210 -23.90 10.33 84.37
C LEU A 210 -25.10 11.17 83.90
N SER A 211 -25.90 11.73 84.82
CA SER A 211 -26.99 12.66 84.47
C SER A 211 -26.45 13.95 83.85
N LEU A 212 -25.38 14.52 84.40
CA LEU A 212 -24.77 15.72 83.81
C LEU A 212 -24.19 15.45 82.41
N GLU A 213 -23.53 14.31 82.22
CA GLU A 213 -23.01 13.90 80.92
C GLU A 213 -24.14 13.69 79.90
N ALA A 214 -25.18 12.92 80.27
CA ALA A 214 -26.35 12.69 79.43
C ALA A 214 -27.01 14.01 79.01
N TYR A 215 -27.23 14.93 79.97
CA TYR A 215 -27.80 16.24 79.69
C TYR A 215 -26.97 17.03 78.68
N ASN A 216 -25.64 17.11 78.86
CA ASN A 216 -24.76 17.83 77.95
C ASN A 216 -24.78 17.22 76.54
N LYS A 217 -24.75 15.87 76.42
CA LYS A 217 -24.81 15.17 75.13
C LYS A 217 -26.12 15.44 74.39
N ILE A 218 -27.24 15.43 75.10
CA ILE A 218 -28.54 15.77 74.51
C ILE A 218 -28.54 17.21 74.00
N ARG A 219 -27.98 18.16 74.77
CA ARG A 219 -27.88 19.58 74.37
C ARG A 219 -26.96 19.78 73.15
N ASP A 220 -25.88 19.02 73.06
CA ASP A 220 -24.99 19.01 71.89
C ASP A 220 -25.73 18.48 70.65
N ALA A 221 -26.47 17.38 70.80
CA ALA A 221 -27.31 16.83 69.74
C ALA A 221 -28.40 17.82 69.28
N GLU A 222 -29.08 18.51 70.22
CA GLU A 222 -30.04 19.57 69.92
C GLU A 222 -29.40 20.75 69.18
N SER A 223 -28.20 21.16 69.59
CA SER A 223 -27.43 22.22 68.93
C SER A 223 -27.10 21.84 67.48
N ALA A 224 -26.62 20.62 67.26
CA ALA A 224 -26.33 20.08 65.94
C ALA A 224 -27.62 19.96 65.09
N LEU A 225 -28.73 19.49 65.67
CA LEU A 225 -30.03 19.42 65.01
C LEU A 225 -30.52 20.83 64.59
N SER A 226 -30.33 21.83 65.45
CA SER A 226 -30.65 23.23 65.16
C SER A 226 -29.80 23.79 64.01
N GLN A 227 -28.53 23.42 63.94
CA GLN A 227 -27.66 23.78 62.81
C GLN A 227 -28.12 23.13 61.51
N ALA A 228 -28.41 21.82 61.53
CA ALA A 228 -28.94 21.11 60.36
C ALA A 228 -30.28 21.70 59.88
N LYS A 229 -31.13 22.14 60.82
CA LYS A 229 -32.37 22.88 60.52
C LYS A 229 -32.12 24.22 59.85
N LYS A 230 -31.17 25.03 60.35
CA LYS A 230 -30.81 26.32 59.72
C LYS A 230 -30.30 26.16 58.29
N LEU A 231 -29.71 25.02 57.98
CA LEU A 231 -29.27 24.65 56.63
C LEU A 231 -30.41 24.02 55.78
N GLY A 232 -31.62 23.92 56.33
CA GLY A 232 -32.81 23.48 55.61
C GLY A 232 -32.97 21.96 55.51
N HIS A 233 -32.31 21.18 56.37
CA HIS A 233 -32.28 19.71 56.24
C HIS A 233 -33.42 18.97 56.96
N GLU A 234 -34.45 19.68 57.42
CA GLU A 234 -35.57 19.13 58.20
C GLU A 234 -36.33 18.00 57.49
N GLY A 235 -36.29 17.98 56.15
CA GLY A 235 -36.98 16.98 55.34
C GLY A 235 -36.27 15.62 55.23
N THR A 236 -34.99 15.53 55.64
CA THR A 236 -34.16 14.33 55.43
C THR A 236 -34.48 13.20 56.41
N ASN A 237 -34.19 11.96 56.02
CA ASN A 237 -34.39 10.82 56.90
C ASN A 237 -33.43 10.87 58.10
N GLN A 238 -32.16 11.23 57.88
CA GLN A 238 -31.16 11.38 58.93
C GLN A 238 -31.56 12.45 59.96
N TYR A 239 -32.12 13.59 59.51
CA TYR A 239 -32.64 14.61 60.42
C TYR A 239 -33.79 14.07 61.28
N LYS A 240 -34.73 13.33 60.68
CA LYS A 240 -35.86 12.74 61.40
C LYS A 240 -35.42 11.64 62.37
N SER A 241 -34.45 10.81 61.98
CA SER A 241 -33.85 9.80 62.86
C SER A 241 -33.14 10.46 64.03
N ALA A 242 -32.32 11.48 63.80
CA ALA A 242 -31.68 12.23 64.87
C ALA A 242 -32.69 12.91 65.81
N GLN A 243 -33.78 13.46 65.26
CA GLN A 243 -34.85 14.04 66.06
C GLN A 243 -35.55 12.99 66.94
N ALA A 244 -35.82 11.80 66.40
CA ALA A 244 -36.39 10.69 67.14
C ALA A 244 -35.45 10.22 68.26
N GLU A 245 -34.15 10.08 67.98
CA GLU A 245 -33.18 9.68 68.99
C GLU A 245 -32.95 10.73 70.08
N ILE A 246 -33.00 12.03 69.75
CA ILE A 246 -33.00 13.10 70.77
C ILE A 246 -34.24 13.00 71.66
N HIS A 247 -35.40 12.66 71.10
CA HIS A 247 -36.61 12.45 71.89
C HIS A 247 -36.46 11.24 72.82
N ASN A 248 -35.98 10.10 72.31
CA ASN A 248 -35.69 8.91 73.12
C ASN A 248 -34.68 9.21 74.23
N ALA A 249 -33.63 9.99 73.92
CA ALA A 249 -32.62 10.38 74.89
C ALA A 249 -33.22 11.18 76.05
N TRP A 250 -34.15 12.10 75.78
CA TRP A 250 -34.90 12.81 76.83
C TRP A 250 -35.82 11.89 77.63
N GLU A 251 -36.49 10.92 77.00
CA GLU A 251 -37.31 9.93 77.72
C GLU A 251 -36.45 9.11 78.69
N TYR A 252 -35.33 8.55 78.21
CA TYR A 252 -34.38 7.80 79.04
C TYR A 252 -33.77 8.67 80.14
N TYR A 253 -33.52 9.94 79.87
CA TYR A 253 -33.01 10.89 80.85
C TYR A 253 -33.99 11.06 82.02
N TYR A 254 -35.29 11.25 81.75
CA TYR A 254 -36.29 11.40 82.81
C TYR A 254 -36.65 10.07 83.51
N GLU A 255 -36.34 8.93 82.89
CA GLU A 255 -36.40 7.60 83.52
C GLU A 255 -35.16 7.27 84.39
N ALA A 256 -34.18 8.17 84.50
CA ALA A 256 -32.91 7.94 85.16
C ALA A 256 -32.07 6.79 84.56
N LYS A 257 -32.26 6.50 83.26
CA LYS A 257 -31.46 5.55 82.48
C LYS A 257 -30.34 6.28 81.75
N TRP A 258 -29.39 6.82 82.52
CA TRP A 258 -28.39 7.77 82.02
C TRP A 258 -27.57 7.25 80.84
N GLN A 259 -27.07 6.01 80.91
CA GLN A 259 -26.29 5.44 79.82
C GLN A 259 -27.11 5.32 78.52
N SER A 260 -28.37 4.89 78.61
CA SER A 260 -29.26 4.81 77.45
C SER A 260 -29.55 6.21 76.86
N ALA A 261 -29.63 7.24 77.70
CA ALA A 261 -29.77 8.62 77.25
C ALA A 261 -28.49 9.12 76.52
N ILE A 262 -27.30 8.77 77.02
CA ILE A 262 -26.02 9.07 76.36
C ILE A 262 -25.95 8.37 75.01
N ASP A 263 -26.20 7.05 74.96
CA ASP A 263 -26.10 6.24 73.75
C ASP A 263 -27.04 6.77 72.65
N ALA A 264 -28.29 7.10 73.00
CA ALA A 264 -29.26 7.68 72.06
C ALA A 264 -28.84 9.07 71.57
N ALA A 265 -28.30 9.93 72.44
CA ALA A 265 -27.79 11.24 72.04
C ALA A 265 -26.55 11.15 71.12
N GLU A 266 -25.67 10.17 71.35
CA GLU A 266 -24.53 9.91 70.47
C GLU A 266 -24.94 9.34 69.12
N GLU A 267 -25.96 8.47 69.08
CA GLU A 267 -26.53 8.00 67.82
C GLU A 267 -27.15 9.15 67.02
N ALA A 268 -27.87 10.07 67.69
CA ALA A 268 -28.38 11.28 67.07
C ALA A 268 -27.25 12.16 66.48
N LEU A 269 -26.17 12.36 67.22
CA LEU A 269 -24.98 13.09 66.74
C LEU A 269 -24.33 12.38 65.53
N SER A 270 -24.28 11.06 65.52
CA SER A 270 -23.77 10.29 64.37
C SER A 270 -24.59 10.56 63.12
N TYR A 271 -25.93 10.47 63.20
CA TYR A 271 -26.81 10.79 62.07
C TYR A 271 -26.64 12.23 61.56
N LEU A 272 -26.44 13.19 62.47
CA LEU A 272 -26.24 14.60 62.12
C LEU A 272 -24.87 14.88 61.51
N ASN A 273 -23.81 14.24 62.01
CA ASN A 273 -22.47 14.37 61.44
C ASN A 273 -22.41 13.80 60.02
N GLU A 274 -22.98 12.61 59.79
CA GLU A 274 -23.09 12.02 58.44
C GLU A 274 -23.85 12.94 57.47
N LEU A 275 -24.95 13.54 57.95
CA LEU A 275 -25.74 14.49 57.19
C LEU A 275 -24.90 15.73 56.77
N MET A 276 -24.17 16.31 57.73
CA MET A 276 -23.37 17.53 57.51
C MET A 276 -22.15 17.28 56.63
N GLU A 277 -21.45 16.16 56.82
CA GLU A 277 -20.32 15.76 55.99
C GLU A 277 -20.79 15.52 54.55
N GLY A 278 -21.86 14.74 54.36
CA GLY A 278 -22.43 14.46 53.04
C GLY A 278 -22.85 15.75 52.30
N TYR A 279 -23.47 16.70 53.00
CA TYR A 279 -23.80 18.01 52.43
C TYR A 279 -22.55 18.77 51.99
N GLY A 280 -21.53 18.85 52.85
CA GLY A 280 -20.27 19.55 52.56
C GLY A 280 -19.58 19.01 51.30
N GLU A 281 -19.43 17.69 51.20
CA GLU A 281 -18.84 17.03 50.03
C GLU A 281 -19.64 17.28 48.74
N ALA A 282 -20.98 17.18 48.83
CA ALA A 282 -21.85 17.41 47.69
C ALA A 282 -21.77 18.87 47.21
N GLN A 283 -21.74 19.83 48.13
CA GLN A 283 -21.62 21.25 47.81
C GLN A 283 -20.26 21.60 47.20
N GLU A 284 -19.17 21.03 47.70
CA GLU A 284 -17.84 21.22 47.12
C GLU A 284 -17.78 20.71 45.68
N LYS A 285 -18.27 19.48 45.44
CA LYS A 285 -18.30 18.89 44.10
C LYS A 285 -19.21 19.66 43.14
N LEU A 286 -20.35 20.14 43.62
CA LEU A 286 -21.23 21.00 42.83
C LEU A 286 -20.50 22.29 42.40
N ARG A 287 -19.80 22.96 43.32
CA ARG A 287 -19.01 24.16 43.03
C ARG A 287 -17.89 23.90 42.03
N GLU A 288 -17.21 22.76 42.14
CA GLU A 288 -16.21 22.32 41.16
C GLU A 288 -16.82 22.17 39.75
N ALA A 289 -17.97 21.50 39.65
CA ALA A 289 -18.69 21.32 38.39
C ALA A 289 -19.13 22.65 37.77
N GLU A 290 -19.69 23.56 38.56
CA GLU A 290 -20.10 24.90 38.12
C GLU A 290 -18.92 25.70 37.58
N LYS A 291 -17.82 25.75 38.34
CA LYS A 291 -16.61 26.48 37.97
C LYS A 291 -16.02 25.93 36.67
N LEU A 292 -15.94 24.61 36.52
CA LEU A 292 -15.44 23.99 35.29
C LEU A 292 -16.32 24.33 34.09
N ILE A 293 -17.64 24.12 34.18
CA ILE A 293 -18.58 24.39 33.08
C ILE A 293 -18.52 25.86 32.68
N GLN A 294 -18.46 26.79 33.65
CA GLN A 294 -18.33 28.21 33.37
C GLN A 294 -17.00 28.55 32.69
N ASN A 295 -15.88 28.05 33.22
CA ASN A 295 -14.56 28.25 32.62
C ASN A 295 -14.50 27.75 31.16
N LEU A 296 -15.14 26.62 30.85
CA LEU A 296 -15.19 26.08 29.49
C LEU A 296 -16.01 26.97 28.55
N LYS A 297 -17.13 27.54 29.02
CA LYS A 297 -17.93 28.51 28.24
C LYS A 297 -17.12 29.76 27.91
N ASP A 298 -16.38 30.27 28.89
CA ASP A 298 -15.61 31.51 28.74
C ASP A 298 -14.38 31.29 27.85
N LYS A 299 -13.75 30.11 27.94
CA LYS A 299 -12.57 29.75 27.14
C LYS A 299 -12.90 29.51 25.66
N TYR A 300 -14.06 28.93 25.36
CA TYR A 300 -14.42 28.47 24.00
C TYR A 300 -15.65 29.21 23.47
N THR A 301 -15.44 30.42 22.95
CA THR A 301 -16.50 31.33 22.49
C THR A 301 -16.81 31.22 21.00
N ASN A 302 -15.86 30.79 20.16
CA ASN A 302 -16.07 30.64 18.73
C ASN A 302 -15.21 29.51 18.11
N PRO A 303 -15.80 28.39 17.69
CA PRO A 303 -17.20 28.00 17.89
C PRO A 303 -17.52 27.80 19.38
N ARG A 304 -18.74 28.16 19.80
CA ARG A 304 -19.15 27.98 21.20
C ARG A 304 -19.20 26.50 21.54
N ILE A 305 -18.55 26.11 22.63
CA ILE A 305 -18.64 24.73 23.14
C ILE A 305 -20.07 24.43 23.62
N ASN A 306 -20.69 23.40 23.05
CA ASN A 306 -21.96 22.82 23.49
C ASN A 306 -21.74 21.93 24.72
N LEU A 307 -22.20 22.40 25.88
CA LEU A 307 -22.09 21.73 27.18
C LEU A 307 -23.44 21.22 27.70
N LYS A 308 -24.47 21.16 26.85
CA LYS A 308 -25.87 20.89 27.25
C LYS A 308 -25.99 19.64 28.13
N ASP A 309 -25.41 18.51 27.74
CA ASP A 309 -25.47 17.26 28.52
C ASP A 309 -24.82 17.40 29.91
N ALA A 310 -23.73 18.16 30.03
CA ALA A 310 -23.08 18.40 31.32
C ALA A 310 -23.91 19.34 32.19
N GLU A 311 -24.59 20.32 31.59
CA GLU A 311 -25.52 21.22 32.27
C GLU A 311 -26.77 20.48 32.78
N GLU A 312 -27.26 19.48 32.06
CA GLU A 312 -28.37 18.63 32.51
C GLU A 312 -28.00 17.86 33.79
N TYR A 313 -26.80 17.28 33.86
CA TYR A 313 -26.29 16.66 35.09
C TYR A 313 -26.08 17.66 36.22
N LEU A 314 -25.56 18.85 35.90
CA LEU A 314 -25.39 19.92 36.89
C LEU A 314 -26.75 20.33 37.49
N SER A 315 -27.78 20.46 36.67
CA SER A 315 -29.14 20.77 37.11
C SER A 315 -29.72 19.66 38.01
N ALA A 316 -29.48 18.38 37.66
CA ALA A 316 -29.88 17.24 38.47
C ALA A 316 -29.15 17.20 39.82
N ALA A 317 -27.87 17.58 39.85
CA ALA A 317 -27.09 17.72 41.08
C ALA A 317 -27.67 18.79 42.01
N LYS A 318 -28.01 19.98 41.48
CA LYS A 318 -28.66 21.06 42.24
C LYS A 318 -30.00 20.60 42.83
N THR A 319 -30.85 20.00 42.00
CA THR A 319 -32.16 19.48 42.42
C THR A 319 -32.01 18.42 43.52
N SER A 320 -31.00 17.55 43.42
CA SER A 320 -30.73 16.51 44.43
C SER A 320 -30.19 17.08 45.74
N LEU A 321 -29.37 18.14 45.66
CA LEU A 321 -28.85 18.84 46.84
C LEU A 321 -29.99 19.53 47.61
N GLU A 322 -30.87 20.24 46.91
CA GLU A 322 -32.08 20.87 47.47
C GLU A 322 -33.03 19.85 48.09
N ALA A 323 -33.11 18.65 47.50
CA ALA A 323 -33.91 17.54 48.03
C ALA A 323 -33.26 16.79 49.21
N GLY A 324 -32.07 17.21 49.67
CA GLY A 324 -31.35 16.56 50.76
C GLY A 324 -30.73 15.20 50.41
N LYS A 325 -30.61 14.86 49.12
CA LYS A 325 -30.05 13.60 48.62
C LYS A 325 -28.58 13.78 48.28
N PHE A 326 -27.74 13.97 49.30
CA PHE A 326 -26.36 14.44 49.12
C PHE A 326 -25.46 13.48 48.33
N ALA A 327 -25.55 12.17 48.59
CA ALA A 327 -24.81 11.18 47.82
C ALA A 327 -25.15 11.24 46.31
N LEU A 328 -26.43 11.42 45.99
CA LEU A 328 -26.90 11.55 44.60
C LEU A 328 -26.48 12.89 43.98
N ALA A 329 -26.52 13.98 44.75
CA ALA A 329 -26.03 15.28 44.32
C ALA A 329 -24.52 15.23 43.98
N LYS A 330 -23.72 14.60 44.84
CA LYS A 330 -22.28 14.36 44.63
C LYS A 330 -22.03 13.53 43.35
N ASP A 331 -22.79 12.45 43.15
CA ASP A 331 -22.70 11.60 41.96
C ASP A 331 -23.03 12.38 40.68
N TYR A 332 -24.15 13.12 40.65
CA TYR A 332 -24.52 13.94 39.49
C TYR A 332 -23.52 15.06 39.21
N ALA A 333 -22.98 15.72 40.24
CA ALA A 333 -21.93 16.73 40.07
C ALA A 333 -20.65 16.12 39.47
N THR A 334 -20.27 14.91 39.91
CA THR A 334 -19.15 14.16 39.35
C THR A 334 -19.38 13.81 37.88
N LYS A 335 -20.57 13.30 37.53
CA LYS A 335 -20.97 13.03 36.14
C LYS A 335 -20.96 14.28 35.27
N ALA A 336 -21.37 15.43 35.81
CA ALA A 336 -21.28 16.71 35.11
C ALA A 336 -19.82 17.08 34.78
N ILE A 337 -18.90 16.92 35.74
CA ILE A 337 -17.46 17.17 35.54
C ILE A 337 -16.88 16.24 34.48
N GLU A 338 -17.11 14.93 34.59
CA GLU A 338 -16.61 13.93 33.65
C GLU A 338 -17.13 14.18 32.23
N LYS A 339 -18.43 14.46 32.11
CA LYS A 339 -19.06 14.77 30.83
C LYS A 339 -18.51 16.07 30.23
N ALA A 340 -18.31 17.11 31.03
CA ALA A 340 -17.72 18.37 30.58
C ALA A 340 -16.27 18.18 30.07
N ARG A 341 -15.43 17.41 30.78
CA ARG A 341 -14.06 17.10 30.34
C ARG A 341 -14.02 16.27 29.06
N SER A 342 -14.91 15.28 28.95
CA SER A 342 -15.06 14.48 27.73
C SER A 342 -15.44 15.34 26.52
N ILE A 343 -16.40 16.27 26.72
CA ILE A 343 -16.80 17.24 25.71
C ILE A 343 -15.63 18.17 25.33
N GLU A 344 -14.87 18.71 26.29
CA GLU A 344 -13.70 19.55 26.02
C GLU A 344 -12.66 18.81 25.17
N ALA A 345 -12.33 17.56 25.54
CA ALA A 345 -11.36 16.76 24.79
C ALA A 345 -11.79 16.52 23.34
N ALA A 346 -13.07 16.18 23.12
CA ALA A 346 -13.62 15.98 21.77
C ALA A 346 -13.64 17.28 20.97
N TYR A 347 -13.99 18.40 21.62
CA TYR A 347 -13.98 19.74 21.02
C TYR A 347 -12.57 20.13 20.54
N ILE A 348 -11.56 20.02 21.41
CA ILE A 348 -10.16 20.36 21.08
C ILE A 348 -9.68 19.53 19.89
N LYS A 349 -9.96 18.23 19.90
CA LYS A 349 -9.59 17.31 18.83
C LYS A 349 -10.23 17.71 17.49
N ALA A 350 -11.51 18.07 17.49
CA ALA A 350 -12.21 18.53 16.30
C ALA A 350 -11.68 19.88 15.77
N VAL A 351 -11.39 20.85 16.66
CA VAL A 351 -10.84 22.16 16.28
C VAL A 351 -9.43 22.04 15.72
N ASN A 352 -8.54 21.24 16.33
CA ASN A 352 -7.20 21.04 15.79
C ASN A 352 -7.26 20.41 14.39
N ALA A 353 -8.10 19.39 14.20
CA ALA A 353 -8.30 18.77 12.88
C ALA A 353 -8.85 19.76 11.84
N ARG A 354 -9.76 20.65 12.26
CA ARG A 354 -10.30 21.74 11.42
C ARG A 354 -9.20 22.68 10.94
N GLU A 355 -8.34 23.14 11.84
CA GLU A 355 -7.26 24.06 11.49
C GLU A 355 -6.23 23.39 10.58
N SER A 356 -5.85 22.13 10.86
CA SER A 356 -5.00 21.35 9.95
C SER A 356 -5.64 21.17 8.57
N ALA A 357 -6.94 20.89 8.51
CA ALA A 357 -7.68 20.77 7.24
C ALA A 357 -7.69 22.09 6.45
N ARG A 358 -7.89 23.23 7.13
CA ARG A 358 -7.84 24.57 6.52
C ARG A 358 -6.46 24.92 6.00
N GLU A 359 -5.44 24.73 6.82
CA GLU A 359 -4.05 24.97 6.43
C GLU A 359 -3.69 24.14 5.19
N LYS A 360 -4.11 22.88 5.18
CA LYS A 360 -3.83 21.98 4.05
C LYS A 360 -4.56 22.39 2.77
N ILE A 361 -5.83 22.81 2.86
CA ILE A 361 -6.57 23.40 1.73
C ILE A 361 -5.85 24.65 1.22
N ASN A 362 -5.54 25.61 2.11
CA ASN A 362 -4.90 26.86 1.74
C ASN A 362 -3.53 26.64 1.10
N SER A 363 -2.74 25.71 1.63
CA SER A 363 -1.44 25.31 1.09
C SER A 363 -1.58 24.73 -0.33
N ALA A 364 -2.56 23.84 -0.54
CA ALA A 364 -2.85 23.26 -1.84
C ALA A 364 -3.24 24.33 -2.88
N GLU A 365 -4.12 25.28 -2.52
CA GLU A 365 -4.55 26.38 -3.41
C GLU A 365 -3.42 27.36 -3.70
N THR A 366 -2.56 27.65 -2.71
CA THR A 366 -1.41 28.54 -2.88
C THR A 366 -0.37 27.94 -3.83
N GLN A 367 -0.07 26.64 -3.67
CA GLN A 367 0.91 25.94 -4.51
C GLN A 367 0.37 25.64 -5.92
N ASN A 368 -0.95 25.46 -6.03
CA ASN A 368 -1.61 25.05 -7.27
C ASN A 368 -2.91 25.86 -7.44
N PRO A 369 -2.85 27.11 -7.94
CA PRO A 369 -4.03 27.98 -8.02
C PRO A 369 -5.18 27.44 -8.88
N GLU A 370 -4.90 26.51 -9.79
CA GLU A 370 -5.88 25.87 -10.67
C GLU A 370 -6.44 24.56 -10.08
N ILE A 371 -5.99 24.14 -8.89
CA ILE A 371 -6.52 22.96 -8.22
C ILE A 371 -7.95 23.21 -7.76
N CYS A 372 -8.83 22.27 -8.04
CA CYS A 372 -10.22 22.33 -7.70
C CYS A 372 -10.48 21.52 -6.44
N LEU A 373 -10.90 22.23 -5.39
CA LEU A 373 -11.22 21.64 -4.08
C LEU A 373 -12.69 21.86 -3.70
N LYS A 374 -13.58 22.08 -4.67
CA LYS A 374 -15.00 22.43 -4.42
C LYS A 374 -15.73 21.40 -3.55
N ASP A 375 -15.60 20.12 -3.89
CA ASP A 375 -16.27 19.04 -3.14
C ASP A 375 -15.65 18.85 -1.75
N ILE A 376 -14.34 19.07 -1.64
CA ILE A 376 -13.61 19.04 -0.37
C ILE A 376 -14.05 20.20 0.54
N LYS A 377 -14.22 21.41 0.00
CA LYS A 377 -14.77 22.57 0.71
C LYS A 377 -16.23 22.33 1.16
N SER A 378 -16.99 21.57 0.39
CA SER A 378 -18.33 21.14 0.80
C SER A 378 -18.29 20.18 2.00
N LEU A 379 -17.33 19.24 2.02
CA LEU A 379 -17.05 18.39 3.18
C LEU A 379 -16.60 19.19 4.41
N MET A 380 -15.74 20.19 4.21
CA MET A 380 -15.32 21.12 5.26
C MET A 380 -16.53 21.82 5.89
N THR A 381 -17.49 22.24 5.06
CA THR A 381 -18.74 22.89 5.52
C THR A 381 -19.61 21.92 6.35
N LEU A 382 -19.64 20.63 6.01
CA LEU A 382 -20.32 19.61 6.84
C LEU A 382 -19.63 19.44 8.19
N GLY A 383 -18.30 19.43 8.20
CA GLY A 383 -17.50 19.44 9.44
C GLY A 383 -17.81 20.66 10.31
N ASP A 384 -17.85 21.85 9.72
CA ASP A 384 -18.21 23.09 10.43
C ASP A 384 -19.63 22.99 11.00
N LYS A 385 -20.62 22.56 10.22
CA LYS A 385 -22.01 22.36 10.70
C LYS A 385 -22.08 21.38 11.88
N ALA A 386 -21.36 20.26 11.82
CA ALA A 386 -21.31 19.29 12.91
C ALA A 386 -20.64 19.88 14.15
N LEU A 387 -19.56 20.65 13.98
CA LEU A 387 -18.85 21.33 15.06
C LEU A 387 -19.76 22.32 15.80
N PHE A 388 -20.48 23.17 15.07
CA PHE A 388 -21.44 24.12 15.65
C PHE A 388 -22.65 23.44 16.29
N ALA A 389 -23.03 22.25 15.84
CA ALA A 389 -24.08 21.45 16.45
C ALA A 389 -23.63 20.71 17.74
N GLY A 390 -22.34 20.78 18.10
CA GLY A 390 -21.78 20.03 19.23
C GLY A 390 -21.51 18.55 18.94
N LYS A 391 -21.58 18.12 17.67
CA LYS A 391 -21.28 16.75 17.24
C LYS A 391 -19.79 16.59 16.91
N TYR A 392 -18.94 16.73 17.93
CA TYR A 392 -17.49 16.87 17.74
C TYR A 392 -16.82 15.67 17.08
N GLU A 393 -17.23 14.44 17.41
CA GLU A 393 -16.67 13.24 16.78
C GLU A 393 -17.03 13.14 15.29
N ASP A 394 -18.25 13.53 14.91
CA ASP A 394 -18.64 13.60 13.50
C ASP A 394 -17.87 14.71 12.77
N ALA A 395 -17.72 15.87 13.40
CA ALA A 395 -16.91 16.98 12.87
C ALA A 395 -15.46 16.54 12.62
N TYR A 396 -14.85 15.90 13.62
CA TYR A 396 -13.49 15.34 13.52
C TYR A 396 -13.36 14.36 12.35
N LYS A 397 -14.32 13.43 12.19
CA LYS A 397 -14.33 12.49 11.05
C LYS A 397 -14.42 13.20 9.71
N TYR A 398 -15.26 14.24 9.57
CA TYR A 398 -15.33 15.03 8.34
C TYR A 398 -14.00 15.73 8.03
N TYR A 399 -13.34 16.33 9.04
CA TYR A 399 -12.05 16.99 8.82
C TYR A 399 -10.92 16.00 8.47
N LEU A 400 -10.93 14.78 9.01
CA LEU A 400 -9.99 13.73 8.57
C LEU A 400 -10.23 13.33 7.10
N GLN A 401 -11.49 13.19 6.68
CA GLN A 401 -11.82 12.93 5.28
C GLN A 401 -11.38 14.09 4.37
N VAL A 402 -11.49 15.33 4.84
CA VAL A 402 -10.95 16.49 4.12
C VAL A 402 -9.44 16.34 3.93
N LEU A 403 -8.68 16.06 4.99
CA LEU A 403 -7.23 15.89 4.91
C LEU A 403 -6.82 14.79 3.94
N GLU A 404 -7.47 13.63 4.02
CA GLU A 404 -7.23 12.50 3.11
C GLU A 404 -7.53 12.89 1.65
N LYS A 405 -8.69 13.47 1.39
CA LYS A 405 -9.09 13.87 0.03
C LYS A 405 -8.19 14.96 -0.54
N VAL A 406 -7.77 15.95 0.26
CA VAL A 406 -6.83 16.99 -0.21
C VAL A 406 -5.52 16.35 -0.65
N ASN A 407 -4.95 15.45 0.15
CA ASN A 407 -3.70 14.77 -0.21
C ASN A 407 -3.84 13.99 -1.52
N LYS A 408 -4.91 13.18 -1.65
CA LYS A 408 -5.19 12.42 -2.88
C LYS A 408 -5.36 13.34 -4.09
N THR A 409 -6.13 14.42 -3.95
CA THR A 409 -6.37 15.38 -5.03
C THR A 409 -5.11 16.13 -5.44
N VAL A 410 -4.25 16.53 -4.49
CA VAL A 410 -2.96 17.17 -4.78
C VAL A 410 -2.02 16.23 -5.54
N GLU A 411 -1.94 14.97 -5.13
CA GLU A 411 -1.10 13.99 -5.82
C GLU A 411 -1.58 13.72 -7.25
N LEU A 412 -2.90 13.53 -7.43
CA LEU A 412 -3.51 13.35 -8.75
C LEU A 412 -3.30 14.57 -9.64
N TYR A 413 -3.54 15.78 -9.12
CA TYR A 413 -3.34 17.03 -9.84
C TYR A 413 -1.89 17.19 -10.31
N LYS A 414 -0.91 16.86 -9.46
CA LYS A 414 0.51 16.90 -9.83
C LYS A 414 0.81 15.98 -11.02
N LYS A 415 0.33 14.72 -10.99
CA LYS A 415 0.48 13.76 -12.11
C LYS A 415 -0.18 14.28 -13.39
N VAL A 416 -1.39 14.83 -13.28
CA VAL A 416 -2.11 15.43 -14.41
C VAL A 416 -1.32 16.59 -15.00
N ARG A 417 -0.78 17.49 -14.18
CA ARG A 417 0.00 18.65 -14.62
C ARG A 417 1.28 18.24 -15.35
N GLU A 418 2.04 17.30 -14.79
CA GLU A 418 3.24 16.74 -15.44
C GLU A 418 2.89 16.13 -16.80
N LYS A 419 1.81 15.34 -16.87
CA LYS A 419 1.37 14.71 -18.12
C LYS A 419 0.85 15.72 -19.15
N MET A 420 0.14 16.75 -18.69
CA MET A 420 -0.36 17.85 -19.51
C MET A 420 0.79 18.63 -20.16
N GLU A 421 1.80 19.03 -19.39
CA GLU A 421 2.96 19.76 -19.93
C GLU A 421 3.76 18.91 -20.92
N TYR A 422 3.92 17.61 -20.62
CA TYR A 422 4.61 16.69 -21.51
C TYR A 422 3.86 16.49 -22.85
N ALA A 423 2.56 16.21 -22.80
CA ALA A 423 1.73 16.09 -23.99
C ALA A 423 1.74 17.38 -24.84
N LYS A 424 1.65 18.55 -24.19
CA LYS A 424 1.74 19.85 -24.87
C LYS A 424 3.09 20.04 -25.56
N THR A 425 4.18 19.68 -24.90
CA THR A 425 5.54 19.80 -25.44
C THR A 425 5.70 18.94 -26.70
N ILE A 426 5.25 17.68 -26.67
CA ILE A 426 5.30 16.78 -27.82
C ILE A 426 4.48 17.32 -28.99
N ILE A 427 3.25 17.76 -28.73
CA ILE A 427 2.37 18.33 -29.77
C ILE A 427 3.04 19.54 -30.43
N LEU A 428 3.54 20.48 -29.63
CA LEU A 428 4.22 21.69 -30.14
C LEU A 428 5.52 21.37 -30.89
N GLU A 429 6.30 20.39 -30.43
CA GLU A 429 7.52 19.95 -31.11
C GLU A 429 7.20 19.42 -32.52
N TYR A 430 6.15 18.60 -32.65
CA TYR A 430 5.77 18.04 -33.94
C TYR A 430 5.10 19.08 -34.85
N GLU A 431 4.29 20.00 -34.30
CA GLU A 431 3.77 21.13 -35.06
C GLU A 431 4.89 22.04 -35.58
N ALA A 432 5.94 22.28 -34.79
CA ALA A 432 7.12 23.03 -35.21
C ALA A 432 7.89 22.35 -36.35
N LYS A 433 7.76 21.03 -36.51
CA LYS A 433 8.28 20.27 -37.66
C LYS A 433 7.37 20.30 -38.89
N GLY A 434 6.20 20.97 -38.80
CA GLY A 434 5.24 21.14 -39.89
C GLY A 434 4.10 20.11 -39.92
N TYR A 435 4.00 19.23 -38.92
CA TYR A 435 2.94 18.22 -38.87
C TYR A 435 1.66 18.77 -38.20
N LYS A 436 0.49 18.42 -38.74
CA LYS A 436 -0.81 18.81 -38.18
C LYS A 436 -1.28 17.79 -37.13
N MET A 437 -1.42 18.23 -35.89
CA MET A 437 -1.77 17.40 -34.73
C MET A 437 -3.27 17.46 -34.38
N ILE A 438 -4.17 17.33 -35.35
CA ILE A 438 -5.61 17.61 -35.17
C ILE A 438 -6.24 16.75 -34.05
N GLU A 439 -6.18 15.43 -34.17
CA GLU A 439 -6.80 14.51 -33.20
C GLU A 439 -6.16 14.64 -31.80
N ALA A 440 -4.84 14.75 -31.74
CA ALA A 440 -4.11 14.93 -30.49
C ALA A 440 -4.50 16.24 -29.79
N ASN A 441 -4.66 17.34 -30.52
CA ASN A 441 -5.12 18.63 -29.99
C ASN A 441 -6.56 18.55 -29.48
N GLU A 442 -7.47 17.90 -30.19
CA GLU A 442 -8.85 17.69 -29.73
C GLU A 442 -8.89 16.91 -28.41
N THR A 443 -8.11 15.82 -28.32
CA THR A 443 -8.00 15.02 -27.10
C THR A 443 -7.34 15.80 -25.96
N TYR A 444 -6.30 16.59 -26.25
CA TYR A 444 -5.67 17.50 -25.29
C TYR A 444 -6.68 18.51 -24.70
N ASN A 445 -7.54 19.09 -25.56
CA ASN A 445 -8.59 20.02 -25.13
C ASN A 445 -9.69 19.36 -24.27
N LYS A 446 -10.00 18.07 -24.52
CA LYS A 446 -10.84 17.28 -23.60
C LYS A 446 -10.18 17.13 -22.23
N GLY A 447 -8.86 16.91 -22.20
CA GLY A 447 -8.05 16.92 -20.97
C GLY A 447 -8.15 18.23 -20.20
N LEU A 448 -7.98 19.38 -20.88
CA LEU A 448 -8.17 20.70 -20.27
C LEU A 448 -9.58 20.92 -19.71
N SER A 449 -10.60 20.42 -20.42
CA SER A 449 -12.00 20.50 -19.98
C SER A 449 -12.24 19.65 -18.72
N ALA A 450 -11.64 18.46 -18.66
CA ALA A 450 -11.69 17.59 -17.49
C ALA A 450 -10.97 18.19 -16.26
N VAL A 451 -9.84 18.88 -16.46
CA VAL A 451 -9.18 19.66 -15.38
C VAL A 451 -10.12 20.73 -14.83
N LYS A 452 -10.81 21.48 -15.70
CA LYS A 452 -11.78 22.51 -15.30
C LYS A 452 -12.99 21.95 -14.55
N SER A 453 -13.41 20.72 -14.89
CA SER A 453 -14.48 20.01 -14.17
C SER A 453 -13.99 19.22 -12.96
N CYS A 454 -12.71 19.35 -12.58
CA CYS A 454 -12.10 18.70 -11.42
C CYS A 454 -12.00 17.16 -11.54
N ASP A 455 -12.10 16.63 -12.76
CA ASP A 455 -12.05 15.21 -13.06
C ASP A 455 -10.62 14.81 -13.45
N TYR A 456 -9.76 14.72 -12.43
CA TYR A 456 -8.33 14.50 -12.62
C TYR A 456 -7.98 13.12 -13.16
N GLU A 457 -8.79 12.10 -12.90
CA GLU A 457 -8.57 10.75 -13.43
C GLU A 457 -8.78 10.76 -14.96
N ASN A 458 -9.89 11.31 -15.44
CA ASN A 458 -10.14 11.42 -16.88
C ASN A 458 -9.18 12.41 -17.55
N ALA A 459 -8.83 13.52 -16.89
CA ALA A 459 -7.84 14.47 -17.41
C ALA A 459 -6.50 13.79 -17.70
N TYR A 460 -5.99 12.98 -16.76
CA TYR A 460 -4.75 12.22 -16.94
C TYR A 460 -4.84 11.30 -18.16
N THR A 461 -5.92 10.53 -18.28
CA THR A 461 -6.15 9.62 -19.41
C THR A 461 -6.22 10.38 -20.74
N PHE A 462 -6.89 11.53 -20.79
CA PHE A 462 -6.94 12.35 -22.00
C PHE A 462 -5.55 12.87 -22.40
N PHE A 463 -4.75 13.39 -21.47
CA PHE A 463 -3.38 13.84 -21.80
C PHE A 463 -2.48 12.69 -22.23
N GLN A 464 -2.61 11.51 -21.62
CA GLN A 464 -1.90 10.31 -22.07
C GLN A 464 -2.31 9.88 -23.48
N ASN A 465 -3.60 9.90 -23.81
CA ASN A 465 -4.08 9.56 -25.14
C ASN A 465 -3.66 10.60 -26.18
N ALA A 466 -3.65 11.90 -25.82
CA ALA A 466 -3.17 12.96 -26.69
C ALA A 466 -1.68 12.77 -27.06
N GLU A 467 -0.85 12.37 -26.10
CA GLU A 467 0.55 11.99 -26.35
C GLU A 467 0.68 10.79 -27.30
N ILE A 468 -0.09 9.73 -27.07
CA ILE A 468 -0.07 8.53 -27.92
C ILE A 468 -0.46 8.90 -29.35
N GLN A 469 -1.56 9.63 -29.50
CA GLN A 469 -2.05 10.11 -30.80
C GLN A 469 -1.04 11.01 -31.50
N ALA A 470 -0.36 11.92 -30.78
CA ALA A 470 0.68 12.77 -31.36
C ALA A 470 1.85 11.95 -31.91
N ASN A 471 2.31 10.94 -31.16
CA ASN A 471 3.38 10.04 -31.59
C ASN A 471 2.97 9.16 -32.79
N GLU A 472 1.76 8.60 -32.79
CA GLU A 472 1.23 7.82 -33.90
C GLU A 472 1.10 8.68 -35.17
N THR A 473 0.61 9.91 -35.03
CA THR A 473 0.48 10.89 -36.12
C THR A 473 1.85 11.22 -36.71
N TYR A 474 2.83 11.53 -35.85
CA TYR A 474 4.21 11.82 -36.28
C TYR A 474 4.86 10.65 -37.02
N ASN A 475 4.76 9.43 -36.47
CA ASN A 475 5.33 8.24 -37.10
C ASN A 475 4.68 7.97 -38.47
N THR A 476 3.36 8.10 -38.57
CA THR A 476 2.62 7.94 -39.83
C THR A 476 3.06 8.99 -40.85
N ALA A 477 3.15 10.27 -40.46
CA ALA A 477 3.60 11.34 -41.34
C ALA A 477 5.03 11.09 -41.86
N ARG A 478 5.94 10.64 -40.99
CA ARG A 478 7.31 10.28 -41.37
C ARG A 478 7.36 9.09 -42.33
N GLU A 479 6.49 8.11 -42.17
CA GLU A 479 6.36 7.00 -43.12
C GLU A 479 5.88 7.48 -44.50
N VAL A 480 4.96 8.44 -44.56
CA VAL A 480 4.55 9.08 -45.82
C VAL A 480 5.75 9.75 -46.51
N GLU A 481 6.56 10.51 -45.77
CA GLU A 481 7.76 11.17 -46.31
C GLU A 481 8.77 10.18 -46.87
N ASN A 482 9.08 9.12 -46.11
CA ASN A 482 9.96 8.05 -46.56
C ASN A 482 9.42 7.43 -47.85
N LYS A 483 8.10 7.17 -47.91
CA LYS A 483 7.49 6.56 -49.08
C LYS A 483 7.46 7.48 -50.29
N LEU A 484 7.25 8.77 -50.09
CA LEU A 484 7.39 9.78 -51.15
C LEU A 484 8.82 9.84 -51.69
N ASN A 485 9.83 9.71 -50.83
CA ASN A 485 11.23 9.64 -51.26
C ASN A 485 11.53 8.37 -52.07
N ASP A 486 11.00 7.22 -51.64
CA ASP A 486 11.09 5.97 -52.42
C ASP A 486 10.44 6.11 -53.80
N ILE A 487 9.23 6.68 -53.87
CA ILE A 487 8.54 6.96 -55.13
C ILE A 487 9.40 7.88 -56.01
N LYS A 488 9.93 8.99 -55.47
CA LYS A 488 10.81 9.92 -56.21
C LYS A 488 12.04 9.20 -56.78
N ASN A 489 12.64 8.28 -56.02
CA ASN A 489 13.79 7.49 -56.48
C ASN A 489 13.42 6.56 -57.65
N VAL A 490 12.28 5.85 -57.56
CA VAL A 490 11.80 4.98 -58.65
C VAL A 490 11.43 5.81 -59.89
N LEU A 491 10.72 6.92 -59.72
CA LEU A 491 10.37 7.84 -60.80
C LEU A 491 11.61 8.42 -61.50
N ASN A 492 12.66 8.76 -60.75
CA ASN A 492 13.92 9.21 -61.35
C ASN A 492 14.57 8.11 -62.21
N LYS A 493 14.51 6.84 -61.79
CA LYS A 493 15.01 5.71 -62.61
C LYS A 493 14.17 5.48 -63.87
N LEU A 494 12.85 5.64 -63.79
CA LEU A 494 11.97 5.60 -64.96
C LEU A 494 12.28 6.75 -65.93
N ARG A 495 12.51 7.96 -65.39
CA ARG A 495 12.88 9.15 -66.16
C ARG A 495 14.22 8.96 -66.89
N THR A 496 15.23 8.33 -66.28
CA THR A 496 16.52 8.07 -66.97
C THR A 496 16.39 7.05 -68.10
N MET A 497 15.35 6.19 -68.09
CA MET A 497 14.99 5.33 -69.22
C MET A 497 14.19 6.08 -70.30
N GLY A 498 13.78 7.32 -70.05
CA GLY A 498 13.02 8.17 -70.99
C GLY A 498 11.51 8.01 -70.89
N ILE A 499 11.00 7.34 -69.85
CA ILE A 499 9.56 7.14 -69.62
C ILE A 499 8.93 8.45 -69.12
N ASP A 500 7.76 8.80 -69.66
CA ASP A 500 7.00 9.96 -69.20
C ASP A 500 6.40 9.71 -67.80
N ILE A 501 6.97 10.36 -66.80
CA ILE A 501 6.52 10.25 -65.41
C ILE A 501 5.38 11.23 -65.07
N ASN A 502 5.01 12.16 -65.97
CA ASN A 502 4.01 13.19 -65.66
C ASN A 502 2.61 12.60 -65.42
N ARG A 503 2.35 11.39 -65.92
CA ARG A 503 1.10 10.66 -65.65
C ARG A 503 0.87 10.30 -64.18
N TYR A 504 1.91 10.30 -63.34
CA TYR A 504 1.76 10.08 -61.89
C TYR A 504 1.56 11.38 -61.10
N SER A 505 1.72 12.55 -61.73
CA SER A 505 1.57 13.86 -61.08
C SER A 505 0.23 14.03 -60.36
N PRO A 506 -0.94 13.64 -60.94
CA PRO A 506 -2.22 13.75 -60.23
C PRO A 506 -2.24 13.00 -58.89
N LYS A 507 -1.68 11.78 -58.85
CA LYS A 507 -1.64 10.96 -57.64
C LYS A 507 -0.63 11.50 -56.61
N LEU A 508 0.50 12.04 -57.07
CA LEU A 508 1.45 12.74 -56.20
C LEU A 508 0.83 14.01 -55.59
N SER A 509 0.08 14.79 -56.37
CA SER A 509 -0.66 15.96 -55.89
C SER A 509 -1.72 15.58 -54.86
N GLU A 510 -2.44 14.47 -55.06
CA GLU A 510 -3.39 13.92 -54.09
C GLU A 510 -2.70 13.55 -52.76
N ILE A 511 -1.57 12.83 -52.82
CA ILE A 511 -0.79 12.48 -51.62
C ILE A 511 -0.32 13.74 -50.87
N ASN A 512 0.21 14.73 -51.60
CA ASN A 512 0.65 15.99 -50.99
C ASN A 512 -0.51 16.76 -50.37
N SER A 513 -1.67 16.82 -51.03
CA SER A 513 -2.87 17.46 -50.49
C SER A 513 -3.35 16.78 -49.21
N LEU A 514 -3.36 15.45 -49.16
CA LEU A 514 -3.71 14.68 -47.96
C LEU A 514 -2.71 14.93 -46.84
N TYR A 515 -1.41 14.89 -47.15
CA TYR A 515 -0.33 15.18 -46.20
C TYR A 515 -0.44 16.60 -45.63
N GLU A 516 -0.65 17.61 -46.48
CA GLU A 516 -0.84 19.01 -46.07
C GLU A 516 -2.13 19.20 -45.27
N SER A 517 -3.17 18.39 -45.49
CA SER A 517 -4.41 18.44 -44.71
C SER A 517 -4.27 17.86 -43.30
N GLY A 518 -3.27 16.99 -43.08
CA GLY A 518 -3.07 16.24 -41.84
C GLY A 518 -3.65 14.82 -41.86
N ASP A 519 -4.28 14.40 -42.97
CA ASP A 519 -4.77 13.03 -43.16
C ASP A 519 -3.63 12.09 -43.59
N TYR A 520 -2.70 11.86 -42.67
CA TYR A 520 -1.50 11.06 -42.91
C TYR A 520 -1.81 9.59 -43.16
N LYS A 521 -2.88 9.05 -42.59
CA LYS A 521 -3.26 7.65 -42.76
C LYS A 521 -3.72 7.38 -44.20
N THR A 522 -4.59 8.23 -44.74
CA THR A 522 -5.03 8.13 -46.13
C THR A 522 -3.88 8.48 -47.08
N ALA A 523 -3.03 9.46 -46.75
CA ALA A 523 -1.83 9.79 -47.52
C ALA A 523 -0.87 8.58 -47.61
N LEU A 524 -0.64 7.85 -46.53
CA LEU A 524 0.24 6.68 -46.49
C LEU A 524 -0.30 5.54 -47.36
N GLN A 525 -1.58 5.20 -47.23
CA GLN A 525 -2.22 4.17 -48.05
C GLN A 525 -2.11 4.51 -49.55
N THR A 526 -2.35 5.78 -49.88
CA THR A 526 -2.26 6.30 -51.25
C THR A 526 -0.81 6.26 -51.77
N ALA A 527 0.16 6.60 -50.92
CA ALA A 527 1.59 6.52 -51.26
C ALA A 527 2.08 5.08 -51.44
N MET A 528 1.65 4.14 -50.58
CA MET A 528 1.98 2.72 -50.74
C MET A 528 1.44 2.16 -52.06
N SER A 529 0.17 2.42 -52.37
CA SER A 529 -0.44 1.99 -53.63
C SER A 529 0.28 2.57 -54.85
N LEU A 530 0.65 3.85 -54.81
CA LEU A 530 1.43 4.47 -55.89
C LEU A 530 2.83 3.85 -56.00
N TYR A 531 3.51 3.61 -54.86
CA TYR A 531 4.83 2.98 -54.84
C TYR A 531 4.83 1.61 -55.50
N ASP A 532 3.84 0.77 -55.18
CA ASP A 532 3.72 -0.58 -55.76
C ASP A 532 3.50 -0.50 -57.27
N ALA A 533 2.64 0.43 -57.72
CA ALA A 533 2.40 0.67 -59.14
C ALA A 533 3.67 1.13 -59.89
N VAL A 534 4.38 2.14 -59.37
CA VAL A 534 5.60 2.64 -60.03
C VAL A 534 6.76 1.64 -59.96
N SER A 535 6.86 0.85 -58.90
CA SER A 535 7.90 -0.18 -58.76
C SER A 535 7.67 -1.34 -59.71
N SER A 536 6.43 -1.84 -59.80
CA SER A 536 6.06 -2.89 -60.76
C SER A 536 6.30 -2.43 -62.21
N GLU A 537 5.99 -1.17 -62.48
CA GLU A 537 6.24 -0.56 -63.78
C GLU A 537 7.74 -0.43 -64.07
N TYR A 538 8.55 -0.02 -63.09
CA TYR A 538 10.01 0.03 -63.23
C TYR A 538 10.61 -1.34 -63.53
N ASP A 539 10.18 -2.40 -62.85
CA ASP A 539 10.69 -3.75 -63.10
C ASP A 539 10.35 -4.22 -64.52
N THR A 540 9.13 -3.95 -64.99
CA THR A 540 8.70 -4.25 -66.36
C THR A 540 9.49 -3.43 -67.38
N ALA A 541 9.62 -2.12 -67.15
CA ALA A 541 10.38 -1.21 -68.00
C ALA A 541 11.85 -1.63 -68.10
N LYS A 542 12.49 -2.00 -66.99
CA LYS A 542 13.88 -2.44 -66.97
C LYS A 542 14.11 -3.65 -67.88
N VAL A 543 13.26 -4.66 -67.79
CA VAL A 543 13.36 -5.87 -68.63
C VAL A 543 13.20 -5.52 -70.11
N VAL A 544 12.21 -4.69 -70.47
CA VAL A 544 11.99 -4.30 -71.87
C VAL A 544 13.10 -3.38 -72.38
N TYR A 545 13.63 -2.49 -71.55
CA TYR A 545 14.77 -1.64 -71.87
C TYR A 545 16.03 -2.47 -72.20
N GLU A 546 16.32 -3.49 -71.39
CA GLU A 546 17.44 -4.42 -71.64
C GLU A 546 17.24 -5.21 -72.94
N LYS A 547 16.01 -5.67 -73.22
CA LYS A 547 15.67 -6.33 -74.50
C LYS A 547 15.83 -5.40 -75.70
N LEU A 548 15.39 -4.14 -75.60
CA LEU A 548 15.55 -3.12 -76.64
C LEU A 548 17.03 -2.83 -76.92
N ARG A 549 17.84 -2.63 -75.86
CA ARG A 549 19.28 -2.44 -75.99
C ARG A 549 19.97 -3.64 -76.63
N LYS A 550 19.58 -4.85 -76.25
CA LYS A 550 20.10 -6.07 -76.86
C LYS A 550 19.70 -6.17 -78.34
N ALA A 551 18.45 -5.90 -78.68
CA ALA A 551 17.99 -5.87 -80.06
C ALA A 551 18.76 -4.82 -80.90
N GLU A 552 18.99 -3.62 -80.35
CA GLU A 552 19.81 -2.57 -80.98
C GLU A 552 21.24 -3.06 -81.24
N GLN A 553 21.88 -3.71 -80.25
CA GLN A 553 23.22 -4.30 -80.39
C GLN A 553 23.26 -5.43 -81.41
N ASP A 554 22.28 -6.35 -81.37
CA ASP A 554 22.20 -7.50 -82.27
C ASP A 554 21.94 -7.05 -83.72
N ILE A 555 21.12 -6.02 -83.93
CA ILE A 555 20.89 -5.41 -85.25
C ILE A 555 22.19 -4.78 -85.77
N LYS A 556 22.90 -4.03 -84.92
CA LYS A 556 24.20 -3.43 -85.28
C LYS A 556 25.26 -4.49 -85.59
N TYR A 557 25.29 -5.57 -84.82
CA TYR A 557 26.16 -6.72 -85.05
C TYR A 557 25.81 -7.43 -86.36
N THR A 558 24.52 -7.58 -86.67
CA THR A 558 24.05 -8.14 -87.93
C THR A 558 24.48 -7.28 -89.12
N GLU A 559 24.39 -5.95 -88.98
CA GLU A 559 24.87 -5.00 -89.98
C GLU A 559 26.39 -5.10 -90.18
N GLN A 560 27.17 -5.22 -89.09
CA GLN A 560 28.62 -5.43 -89.15
C GLN A 560 29.00 -6.76 -89.82
N LYS A 561 28.37 -7.87 -89.44
CA LYS A 561 28.61 -9.17 -90.08
C LYS A 561 28.28 -9.17 -91.55
N LEU A 562 27.21 -8.49 -91.94
CA LEU A 562 26.84 -8.34 -93.34
C LEU A 562 27.89 -7.54 -94.11
N GLN A 563 28.42 -6.48 -93.48
CA GLN A 563 29.52 -5.69 -94.04
C GLN A 563 30.78 -6.54 -94.23
N GLU A 564 31.20 -7.30 -93.21
CA GLU A 564 32.35 -8.20 -93.27
C GLU A 564 32.20 -9.25 -94.37
N LEU A 565 31.00 -9.86 -94.49
CA LEU A 565 30.71 -10.84 -95.54
C LEU A 565 30.85 -10.23 -96.93
N LEU A 566 30.32 -9.03 -97.15
CA LEU A 566 30.43 -8.33 -98.42
C LEU A 566 31.87 -7.93 -98.74
N GLU A 567 32.61 -7.41 -97.78
CA GLU A 567 34.02 -7.06 -97.96
C GLU A 567 34.87 -8.30 -98.31
N SER A 568 34.64 -9.42 -97.62
CA SER A 568 35.32 -10.70 -97.89
C SER A 568 35.04 -11.25 -99.30
N ALA A 569 33.87 -10.91 -99.86
CA ALA A 569 33.47 -11.28 -101.21
C ALA A 569 33.84 -10.21 -102.27
N GLY A 570 34.61 -9.19 -101.89
CA GLY A 570 35.15 -8.18 -102.80
C GLY A 570 34.20 -7.03 -103.14
N PHE A 571 33.09 -6.87 -102.41
CA PHE A 571 32.16 -5.76 -102.59
C PHE A 571 32.64 -4.53 -101.80
N SER A 572 32.63 -3.35 -102.42
CA SER A 572 33.01 -2.08 -101.75
C SER A 572 31.83 -1.33 -101.13
N THR A 573 30.61 -1.84 -101.29
CA THR A 573 29.38 -1.20 -100.81
C THR A 573 29.32 -1.16 -99.29
N LYS A 574 29.04 0.02 -98.74
CA LYS A 574 28.66 0.17 -97.34
C LYS A 574 27.23 -0.35 -97.16
N VAL A 575 27.08 -1.39 -96.35
CA VAL A 575 25.79 -1.93 -95.92
C VAL A 575 25.02 -0.85 -95.20
N LYS A 576 23.79 -0.67 -95.65
CA LYS A 576 22.74 -0.09 -94.83
C LYS A 576 21.62 -1.10 -94.75
N LEU A 577 21.29 -1.52 -93.54
CA LEU A 577 20.04 -2.25 -93.34
C LEU A 577 18.85 -1.41 -93.84
N PRO A 578 17.77 -2.03 -94.33
CA PRO A 578 16.58 -1.32 -94.77
C PRO A 578 16.09 -0.31 -93.73
N GLU A 579 15.78 0.90 -94.18
CA GLU A 579 15.29 2.00 -93.31
C GLU A 579 14.07 1.58 -92.48
N MET A 580 13.27 0.65 -93.00
CA MET A 580 12.13 0.06 -92.31
C MET A 580 12.51 -0.59 -90.97
N ILE A 581 13.69 -1.23 -90.85
CA ILE A 581 14.18 -1.85 -89.61
C ILE A 581 14.51 -0.77 -88.58
N SER A 582 15.20 0.30 -89.02
CA SER A 582 15.53 1.45 -88.16
C SER A 582 14.27 2.17 -87.68
N ASN A 583 13.31 2.39 -88.56
CA ASN A 583 12.00 2.99 -88.22
C ASN A 583 11.23 2.13 -87.21
N LYS A 584 11.30 0.81 -87.35
CA LYS A 584 10.61 -0.11 -86.43
C LYS A 584 11.23 -0.15 -85.05
N LEU A 585 12.57 -0.13 -84.98
CA LEU A 585 13.28 0.04 -83.71
C LEU A 585 13.01 1.41 -83.08
N LYS A 586 12.90 2.48 -83.88
CA LYS A 586 12.51 3.81 -83.41
C LYS A 586 11.09 3.82 -82.82
N LEU A 587 10.12 3.20 -83.49
CA LEU A 587 8.77 3.00 -82.97
C LEU A 587 8.78 2.20 -81.66
N ALA A 588 9.62 1.17 -81.56
CA ALA A 588 9.78 0.40 -80.33
C ALA A 588 10.24 1.28 -79.16
N TRP A 589 11.21 2.17 -79.39
CA TRP A 589 11.65 3.15 -78.40
C TRP A 589 10.58 4.21 -78.08
N GLU A 590 9.80 4.68 -79.05
CA GLU A 590 8.71 5.63 -78.82
C GLU A 590 7.60 5.03 -77.97
N GLU A 591 7.18 3.80 -78.26
CA GLU A 591 6.18 3.07 -77.47
C GLU A 591 6.69 2.74 -76.07
N PHE A 592 7.99 2.44 -75.93
CA PHE A 592 8.63 2.26 -74.63
C PHE A 592 8.51 3.52 -73.76
N LYS A 593 8.79 4.71 -74.32
CA LYS A 593 8.71 5.99 -73.60
C LYS A 593 7.28 6.34 -73.16
N LYS A 594 6.27 5.88 -73.90
CA LYS A 594 4.84 6.01 -73.54
C LYS A 594 4.39 5.02 -72.46
N GLY A 595 5.23 4.04 -72.10
CA GLY A 595 4.89 2.96 -71.16
C GLY A 595 4.17 1.76 -71.80
N ASN A 596 4.13 1.67 -73.14
CA ASN A 596 3.50 0.56 -73.86
C ASN A 596 4.47 -0.61 -74.04
N TYR A 597 4.92 -1.21 -72.93
CA TYR A 597 6.02 -2.19 -72.90
C TYR A 597 5.82 -3.41 -73.79
N LYS A 598 4.59 -3.94 -73.86
CA LYS A 598 4.26 -5.09 -74.72
C LYS A 598 4.45 -4.77 -76.21
N LEU A 599 4.03 -3.57 -76.62
CA LEU A 599 4.14 -3.13 -78.01
C LEU A 599 5.59 -2.77 -78.36
N ALA A 600 6.31 -2.15 -77.43
CA ALA A 600 7.74 -1.89 -77.57
C ALA A 600 8.55 -3.18 -77.74
N GLU A 601 8.30 -4.19 -76.90
CA GLU A 601 8.96 -5.50 -77.03
C GLU A 601 8.63 -6.15 -78.38
N GLN A 602 7.35 -6.16 -78.78
CA GLN A 602 6.92 -6.71 -80.06
C GLN A 602 7.65 -6.02 -81.24
N TYR A 603 7.67 -4.69 -81.30
CA TYR A 603 8.36 -3.98 -82.37
C TYR A 603 9.87 -4.23 -82.39
N SER A 604 10.50 -4.40 -81.22
CA SER A 604 11.92 -4.73 -81.12
C SER A 604 12.24 -6.13 -81.68
N GLN A 605 11.38 -7.11 -81.38
CA GLN A 605 11.53 -8.48 -81.88
C GLN A 605 11.27 -8.53 -83.39
N GLU A 606 10.26 -7.81 -83.87
CA GLU A 606 9.98 -7.71 -85.30
C GLU A 606 11.13 -7.04 -86.07
N ALA A 607 11.73 -5.98 -85.52
CA ALA A 607 12.91 -5.33 -86.11
C ALA A 607 14.11 -6.29 -86.16
N LEU A 608 14.39 -7.01 -85.07
CA LEU A 608 15.47 -7.99 -85.01
C LEU A 608 15.26 -9.15 -85.99
N GLN A 609 14.03 -9.68 -86.08
CA GLN A 609 13.70 -10.76 -87.00
C GLN A 609 13.86 -10.31 -88.46
N GLN A 610 13.42 -9.09 -88.79
CA GLN A 610 13.62 -8.50 -90.12
C GLN A 610 15.11 -8.33 -90.44
N ALA A 611 15.94 -7.90 -89.48
CA ALA A 611 17.38 -7.79 -89.67
C ALA A 611 18.05 -9.14 -89.95
N LYS A 612 17.67 -10.19 -89.20
CA LYS A 612 18.18 -11.55 -89.43
C LYS A 612 17.77 -12.10 -90.79
N SER A 613 16.49 -11.97 -91.15
CA SER A 613 16.01 -12.41 -92.46
C SER A 613 16.66 -11.66 -93.61
N GLU A 614 16.94 -10.36 -93.44
CA GLU A 614 17.65 -9.57 -94.45
C GLU A 614 19.12 -9.98 -94.57
N TYR A 615 19.80 -10.25 -93.45
CA TYR A 615 21.14 -10.84 -93.44
C TYR A 615 21.18 -12.17 -94.17
N GLU A 616 20.28 -13.10 -93.86
CA GLU A 616 20.20 -14.41 -94.51
C GLU A 616 19.95 -14.29 -96.01
N ARG A 617 19.06 -13.37 -96.42
CA ARG A 617 18.74 -13.08 -97.82
C ARG A 617 19.98 -12.57 -98.57
N GLN A 618 20.68 -11.59 -98.01
CA GLN A 618 21.88 -11.02 -98.64
C GLN A 618 23.06 -11.99 -98.61
N ALA A 619 23.27 -12.72 -97.51
CA ALA A 619 24.32 -13.73 -97.40
C ALA A 619 24.11 -14.87 -98.41
N SER A 620 22.87 -15.33 -98.61
CA SER A 620 22.54 -16.31 -99.64
C SER A 620 22.88 -15.81 -101.05
N LEU A 621 22.62 -14.53 -101.34
CA LEU A 621 22.98 -13.91 -102.62
C LEU A 621 24.50 -13.83 -102.81
N VAL A 622 25.25 -13.41 -101.78
CA VAL A 622 26.72 -13.36 -101.82
C VAL A 622 27.32 -14.73 -102.07
N ASN A 623 26.87 -15.75 -101.33
CA ASN A 623 27.35 -17.13 -101.49
C ASN A 623 27.05 -17.66 -102.90
N LYS A 624 25.86 -17.36 -103.46
CA LYS A 624 25.52 -17.72 -104.84
C LYS A 624 26.43 -17.03 -105.86
N ILE A 625 26.72 -15.74 -105.66
CA ILE A 625 27.63 -14.99 -106.54
C ILE A 625 29.01 -15.62 -106.51
N GLN A 626 29.58 -15.88 -105.33
CA GLN A 626 30.90 -16.49 -105.20
C GLN A 626 30.95 -17.89 -105.82
N GLU A 627 29.90 -18.70 -105.63
CA GLU A 627 29.80 -20.02 -106.23
C GLU A 627 29.69 -19.95 -107.75
N TRP A 628 28.90 -19.03 -108.29
CA TRP A 628 28.78 -18.82 -109.73
C TRP A 628 30.08 -18.30 -110.34
N GLU A 629 30.81 -17.41 -109.66
CA GLU A 629 32.16 -17.01 -110.08
C GLU A 629 33.13 -18.19 -110.09
N ARG A 630 33.12 -19.01 -109.03
CA ARG A 630 33.98 -20.20 -108.92
C ARG A 630 33.72 -21.16 -110.08
N ILE A 631 32.46 -21.54 -110.29
CA ILE A 631 32.05 -22.39 -111.42
C ILE A 631 32.45 -21.75 -112.75
N SER A 632 32.21 -20.45 -112.93
CA SER A 632 32.60 -19.75 -114.16
C SER A 632 34.09 -19.88 -114.44
N ARG A 633 34.94 -19.66 -113.43
CA ARG A 633 36.40 -19.75 -113.56
C ARG A 633 36.86 -21.19 -113.82
N GLU A 634 36.29 -22.17 -113.11
CA GLU A 634 36.58 -23.59 -113.32
C GLU A 634 36.20 -24.04 -114.73
N SER A 635 34.98 -23.73 -115.18
CA SER A 635 34.51 -24.05 -116.53
C SER A 635 35.31 -23.32 -117.61
N ILE A 636 35.70 -22.05 -117.41
CA ILE A 636 36.61 -21.33 -118.32
C ILE A 636 37.97 -22.04 -118.41
N ASN A 637 38.55 -22.42 -117.27
CA ASN A 637 39.86 -23.09 -117.24
C ASN A 637 39.79 -24.49 -117.86
N SER A 638 38.73 -25.24 -117.60
CA SER A 638 38.42 -26.53 -118.21
C SER A 638 38.27 -26.40 -119.73
N ALA A 639 37.47 -25.45 -120.20
CA ALA A 639 37.31 -25.15 -121.62
C ALA A 639 38.65 -24.77 -122.28
N LYS A 640 39.49 -23.96 -121.62
CA LYS A 640 40.84 -23.61 -122.09
C LYS A 640 41.77 -24.83 -122.16
N LEU A 641 41.69 -25.72 -121.17
CA LEU A 641 42.47 -26.95 -121.12
C LEU A 641 42.08 -27.88 -122.28
N HIS A 642 40.79 -28.14 -122.47
CA HIS A 642 40.30 -28.94 -123.60
C HIS A 642 40.65 -28.30 -124.95
N LEU A 643 40.53 -26.98 -125.08
CA LEU A 643 41.00 -26.27 -126.28
C LEU A 643 42.51 -26.45 -126.51
N GLN A 644 43.31 -26.55 -125.45
CA GLN A 644 44.74 -26.78 -125.54
C GLN A 644 45.04 -28.24 -125.92
N GLU A 645 44.33 -29.20 -125.34
CA GLU A 645 44.41 -30.62 -125.71
C GLU A 645 44.03 -30.83 -127.18
N ILE A 646 42.97 -30.16 -127.67
CA ILE A 646 42.58 -30.17 -129.08
C ILE A 646 43.71 -29.62 -129.97
N LYS A 647 44.38 -28.53 -129.57
CA LYS A 647 45.51 -27.96 -130.33
C LYS A 647 46.76 -28.84 -130.35
N ASP A 648 46.99 -29.57 -129.27
CA ASP A 648 48.17 -30.41 -129.07
C ASP A 648 47.96 -31.82 -129.66
N ASN A 649 46.72 -32.23 -129.89
CA ASN A 649 46.40 -33.45 -130.62
C ASN A 649 46.84 -33.34 -132.09
N ILE A 650 47.75 -34.23 -132.50
CA ILE A 650 48.34 -34.31 -133.84
C ILE A 650 47.25 -34.40 -134.92
N PHE A 651 46.13 -35.08 -134.65
CA PHE A 651 45.03 -35.20 -135.60
C PHE A 651 44.40 -33.85 -135.95
N TYR A 652 44.26 -32.93 -134.99
CA TYR A 652 43.72 -31.59 -135.24
C TYR A 652 44.65 -30.72 -136.09
N ARG A 653 45.97 -30.96 -136.02
CA ARG A 653 46.95 -30.25 -136.87
C ARG A 653 46.94 -30.74 -138.33
N VAL A 654 46.52 -31.98 -138.57
CA VAL A 654 46.52 -32.62 -139.90
C VAL A 654 45.14 -32.59 -140.56
N PHE A 655 44.05 -32.76 -139.79
CA PHE A 655 42.66 -32.85 -140.26
C PHE A 655 41.83 -31.73 -139.65
N ARG A 656 41.95 -30.52 -140.21
CA ARG A 656 41.07 -29.38 -139.87
C ARG A 656 39.73 -29.54 -140.58
N THR A 657 38.80 -30.27 -139.99
CA THR A 657 37.42 -30.22 -140.46
C THR A 657 36.83 -28.83 -140.18
N PRO A 658 36.09 -28.22 -141.12
CA PRO A 658 35.47 -26.92 -140.94
C PRO A 658 34.62 -26.83 -139.66
N GLU A 659 33.96 -27.91 -139.28
CA GLU A 659 33.09 -28.03 -138.10
C GLU A 659 33.89 -27.83 -136.80
N VAL A 660 35.00 -28.54 -136.64
CA VAL A 660 35.83 -28.45 -135.42
C VAL A 660 36.53 -27.09 -135.33
N VAL A 661 36.94 -26.50 -136.46
CA VAL A 661 37.50 -25.13 -136.49
C VAL A 661 36.46 -24.08 -136.08
N ALA A 662 35.23 -24.22 -136.56
CA ALA A 662 34.11 -23.35 -136.19
C ALA A 662 33.77 -23.48 -134.70
N SER A 663 33.76 -24.71 -134.18
CA SER A 663 33.54 -24.98 -132.76
C SER A 663 34.64 -24.38 -131.88
N VAL A 664 35.92 -24.59 -132.21
CA VAL A 664 37.06 -23.98 -131.49
C VAL A 664 37.01 -22.45 -131.50
N ARG A 665 36.60 -21.82 -132.61
CA ARG A 665 36.40 -20.37 -132.67
C ARG A 665 35.26 -19.94 -131.75
N LYS A 666 34.11 -20.62 -131.80
CA LYS A 666 32.94 -20.33 -130.98
C LYS A 666 33.22 -20.52 -129.48
N THR A 667 33.94 -21.56 -129.11
CA THR A 667 34.38 -21.80 -127.73
C THR A 667 35.28 -20.67 -127.22
N LYS A 668 36.22 -20.17 -128.04
CA LYS A 668 37.03 -18.99 -127.68
C LYS A 668 36.19 -17.73 -127.50
N GLU A 669 35.21 -17.50 -128.37
CA GLU A 669 34.29 -16.37 -128.25
C GLU A 669 33.44 -16.47 -126.97
N LEU A 670 32.97 -17.67 -126.61
CA LEU A 670 32.20 -17.90 -125.38
C LEU A 670 33.08 -17.72 -124.12
N ILE A 671 34.33 -18.21 -124.13
CA ILE A 671 35.31 -17.94 -123.07
C ILE A 671 35.53 -16.44 -122.91
N GLN A 672 35.79 -15.73 -124.02
CA GLN A 672 36.02 -14.29 -123.98
C GLN A 672 34.80 -13.54 -123.44
N LYS A 673 33.58 -13.88 -123.88
CA LYS A 673 32.35 -13.28 -123.35
C LYS A 673 32.14 -13.58 -121.86
N ALA A 674 32.46 -14.79 -121.41
CA ALA A 674 32.39 -15.16 -120.00
C ALA A 674 33.40 -14.34 -119.17
N GLU A 675 34.64 -14.20 -119.64
CA GLU A 675 35.69 -13.39 -118.99
C GLU A 675 35.34 -11.90 -118.96
N GLU A 676 34.81 -11.34 -120.06
CA GLU A 676 34.33 -9.96 -120.11
C GLU A 676 33.16 -9.74 -119.14
N THR A 677 32.27 -10.74 -118.98
CA THR A 677 31.15 -10.68 -118.04
C THR A 677 31.64 -10.74 -116.59
N LEU A 678 32.61 -11.61 -116.27
CA LEU A 678 33.28 -11.63 -114.96
C LEU A 678 34.05 -10.32 -114.67
N SER A 679 34.67 -9.72 -115.70
CA SER A 679 35.35 -8.43 -115.56
C SER A 679 34.37 -7.29 -115.26
N LYS A 680 33.21 -7.28 -115.95
CA LYS A 680 32.11 -6.35 -115.66
C LYS A 680 31.54 -6.56 -114.26
N GLU A 681 31.35 -7.81 -113.85
CA GLU A 681 30.93 -8.17 -112.50
C GLU A 681 31.91 -7.62 -111.44
N ALA A 682 33.21 -7.90 -111.57
CA ALA A 682 34.24 -7.41 -110.66
C ALA A 682 34.30 -5.88 -110.61
N LYS A 683 34.10 -5.21 -111.75
CA LYS A 683 33.98 -3.75 -111.81
C LYS A 683 32.75 -3.27 -111.04
N LEU A 684 31.59 -3.89 -111.22
CA LEU A 684 30.38 -3.52 -110.47
C LEU A 684 30.51 -3.80 -108.96
N LYS A 685 31.20 -4.87 -108.55
CA LYS A 685 31.54 -5.15 -107.14
C LYS A 685 32.34 -4.01 -106.50
N SER A 686 33.38 -3.55 -107.20
CA SER A 686 34.24 -2.45 -106.72
C SER A 686 33.58 -1.07 -106.80
N GLN A 687 32.56 -0.90 -107.63
CA GLN A 687 31.75 0.32 -107.71
C GLN A 687 30.56 0.33 -106.74
N GLY A 688 30.33 -0.77 -106.01
CA GLY A 688 29.23 -0.85 -105.06
C GLY A 688 27.85 -0.94 -105.73
N ALA A 689 27.74 -1.65 -106.86
CA ALA A 689 26.45 -1.90 -107.49
C ALA A 689 25.56 -2.83 -106.65
N SER A 690 24.27 -2.92 -107.01
CA SER A 690 23.31 -3.77 -106.29
C SER A 690 23.71 -5.25 -106.38
N LEU A 691 23.60 -5.98 -105.24
CA LEU A 691 23.82 -7.43 -105.19
C LEU A 691 23.01 -8.19 -106.24
N ILE A 692 21.80 -7.72 -106.57
CA ILE A 692 20.93 -8.35 -107.57
C ILE A 692 21.50 -8.18 -108.98
N GLU A 693 22.09 -7.03 -109.28
CA GLU A 693 22.71 -6.76 -110.59
C GLU A 693 23.98 -7.59 -110.76
N ILE A 694 24.78 -7.70 -109.69
CA ILE A 694 26.00 -8.50 -109.67
C ILE A 694 25.67 -10.00 -109.79
N ALA A 695 24.64 -10.48 -109.07
CA ALA A 695 24.13 -11.84 -109.19
C ALA A 695 23.73 -12.21 -110.62
N LYS A 696 23.03 -11.33 -111.33
CA LYS A 696 22.64 -11.56 -112.74
C LYS A 696 23.86 -11.69 -113.66
N LEU A 697 24.91 -10.91 -113.42
CA LEU A 697 26.15 -11.00 -114.21
C LEU A 697 26.94 -12.27 -113.90
N ALA A 698 27.07 -12.64 -112.63
CA ALA A 698 27.73 -13.87 -112.21
C ALA A 698 27.02 -15.12 -112.77
N GLU A 699 25.68 -15.14 -112.75
CA GLU A 699 24.88 -16.22 -113.34
C GLU A 699 25.08 -16.30 -114.86
N ASN A 700 25.06 -15.16 -115.56
CA ASN A 700 25.30 -15.11 -117.00
C ASN A 700 26.72 -15.57 -117.36
N ALA A 701 27.73 -15.15 -116.59
CA ALA A 701 29.10 -15.62 -116.76
C ALA A 701 29.20 -17.14 -116.60
N LYS A 702 28.50 -17.71 -115.61
CA LYS A 702 28.46 -19.15 -115.34
C LYS A 702 27.85 -19.92 -116.51
N GLU A 703 26.72 -19.46 -117.04
CA GLU A 703 26.08 -20.10 -118.19
C GLU A 703 26.95 -20.03 -119.45
N LEU A 704 27.58 -18.87 -119.73
CA LEU A 704 28.50 -18.71 -120.85
C LEU A 704 29.74 -19.61 -120.71
N ALA A 705 30.30 -19.70 -119.50
CA ALA A 705 31.46 -20.55 -119.20
C ALA A 705 31.13 -22.05 -119.36
N LYS A 706 29.97 -22.51 -118.87
CA LYS A 706 29.52 -23.89 -119.05
C LYS A 706 29.24 -24.24 -120.51
N GLN A 707 28.65 -23.32 -121.27
CA GLN A 707 28.47 -23.50 -122.72
C GLN A 707 29.81 -23.62 -123.44
N ALA A 708 30.80 -22.83 -123.04
CA ALA A 708 32.16 -22.95 -123.57
C ALA A 708 32.80 -24.30 -123.21
N GLU A 709 32.69 -24.74 -121.96
CA GLU A 709 33.19 -26.04 -121.51
C GLU A 709 32.56 -27.20 -122.29
N ALA A 710 31.24 -27.22 -122.41
CA ALA A 710 30.52 -28.26 -123.16
C ALA A 710 30.95 -28.29 -124.64
N MET A 711 31.06 -27.12 -125.30
CA MET A 711 31.55 -27.05 -126.68
C MET A 711 33.03 -27.42 -126.82
N ALA A 712 33.84 -27.24 -125.78
CA ALA A 712 35.24 -27.67 -125.78
C ALA A 712 35.38 -29.18 -125.58
N MET A 713 34.48 -29.78 -124.78
CA MET A 713 34.43 -31.22 -124.54
C MET A 713 33.90 -32.00 -125.73
N ASP A 714 33.00 -31.43 -126.54
CA ASP A 714 32.40 -32.06 -127.72
C ASP A 714 32.51 -31.11 -128.93
N PRO A 715 33.68 -31.07 -129.59
CA PRO A 715 33.96 -30.08 -130.63
C PRO A 715 33.18 -30.30 -131.92
N ASP A 716 32.80 -31.54 -132.24
CA ASP A 716 32.06 -31.94 -133.43
C ASP A 716 30.55 -32.12 -133.19
N GLN A 717 30.11 -32.01 -131.94
CA GLN A 717 28.70 -31.98 -131.51
C GLN A 717 27.96 -33.30 -131.78
N ASP A 718 28.69 -34.41 -131.76
CA ASP A 718 28.12 -35.74 -131.98
C ASP A 718 27.53 -36.36 -130.69
N GLY A 719 27.72 -35.69 -129.54
CA GLY A 719 27.28 -36.11 -128.22
C GLY A 719 28.29 -36.97 -127.46
N ILE A 720 29.49 -37.19 -128.01
CA ILE A 720 30.56 -38.00 -127.41
C ILE A 720 31.72 -37.08 -126.99
N PRO A 721 32.13 -37.06 -125.71
CA PRO A 721 33.25 -36.23 -125.27
C PRO A 721 34.57 -36.62 -125.94
N SER A 722 35.38 -35.63 -126.32
CA SER A 722 36.63 -35.79 -127.08
C SER A 722 37.67 -36.72 -126.45
N TYR A 723 37.59 -36.94 -125.13
CA TYR A 723 38.48 -37.89 -124.42
C TYR A 723 38.05 -39.35 -124.60
N ALA A 724 36.76 -39.61 -124.82
CA ALA A 724 36.21 -40.90 -125.22
C ALA A 724 36.37 -41.13 -126.73
N ASP A 725 36.51 -40.04 -127.48
CA ASP A 725 36.63 -40.02 -128.93
C ASP A 725 38.06 -40.24 -129.45
N LYS A 726 38.88 -41.02 -128.72
CA LYS A 726 40.28 -41.31 -129.11
C LYS A 726 40.42 -42.30 -130.28
N VAL A 727 39.31 -42.83 -130.82
CA VAL A 727 39.34 -43.93 -131.80
C VAL A 727 38.52 -43.65 -133.08
N SER A 728 37.79 -42.53 -133.19
CA SER A 728 36.93 -42.25 -134.36
C SER A 728 37.53 -41.33 -135.43
N LEU A 729 38.68 -40.68 -135.18
CA LEU A 729 39.35 -39.82 -136.17
C LEU A 729 40.13 -40.59 -137.26
N LEU A 730 40.05 -41.93 -137.30
CA LEU A 730 40.52 -42.73 -138.43
C LEU A 730 39.34 -43.01 -139.37
N PRO A 731 39.38 -42.55 -140.64
CA PRO A 731 38.42 -42.98 -141.63
C PRO A 731 38.41 -44.50 -141.70
N THR A 732 37.23 -45.11 -141.61
CA THR A 732 37.02 -46.57 -141.59
C THR A 732 37.67 -47.28 -142.81
N SER A 733 37.99 -46.52 -143.86
CA SER A 733 38.74 -46.98 -145.04
C SER A 733 40.19 -47.38 -144.78
N TYR A 734 40.88 -46.81 -143.78
CA TYR A 734 42.31 -47.09 -143.52
C TYR A 734 42.57 -48.35 -142.70
N VAL A 735 41.60 -48.78 -141.86
CA VAL A 735 41.72 -49.99 -141.03
C VAL A 735 41.42 -51.25 -141.85
N ILE A 736 40.59 -51.16 -142.89
CA ILE A 736 40.31 -52.27 -143.81
C ILE A 736 41.46 -52.48 -144.81
N GLY A 737 42.10 -51.39 -145.29
CA GLY A 737 43.25 -51.49 -146.20
C GLY A 737 44.48 -52.15 -145.57
N GLY A 738 44.85 -51.75 -144.35
CA GLY A 738 46.02 -52.31 -143.65
C GLY A 738 45.88 -53.78 -143.25
N ALA A 739 44.65 -54.27 -143.03
CA ALA A 739 44.40 -55.67 -142.73
C ALA A 739 44.51 -56.58 -143.97
N ILE A 740 44.12 -56.09 -145.15
CA ILE A 740 44.23 -56.82 -146.42
C ILE A 740 45.69 -56.97 -146.85
N ASP A 741 46.50 -55.91 -146.70
CA ASP A 741 47.92 -55.93 -147.04
C ASP A 741 48.73 -56.88 -146.14
N LEU A 742 48.37 -56.98 -144.85
CA LEU A 742 49.01 -57.91 -143.93
C LEU A 742 48.65 -59.39 -144.20
N ILE A 743 47.41 -59.66 -144.62
CA ILE A 743 46.95 -61.01 -145.00
C ILE A 743 47.63 -61.46 -146.30
N LEU A 744 47.78 -60.57 -147.29
CA LEU A 744 48.48 -60.86 -148.54
C LEU A 744 49.98 -61.11 -148.33
N LEU A 745 50.62 -60.38 -147.40
CA LEU A 745 52.02 -60.61 -147.03
C LEU A 745 52.23 -61.97 -146.36
N ILE A 746 51.32 -62.38 -145.45
CA ILE A 746 51.38 -63.67 -144.77
C ILE A 746 51.13 -64.84 -145.75
N LEU A 747 50.20 -64.70 -146.69
CA LEU A 747 49.96 -65.68 -147.75
C LEU A 747 51.16 -65.80 -148.72
N GLY A 748 51.82 -64.69 -149.05
CA GLY A 748 53.04 -64.69 -149.86
C GLY A 748 54.21 -65.43 -149.19
N ILE A 749 54.39 -65.28 -147.88
CA ILE A 749 55.45 -65.98 -147.13
C ILE A 749 55.17 -67.49 -147.01
N LEU A 750 53.90 -67.90 -146.92
CA LEU A 750 53.53 -69.32 -146.85
C LEU A 750 53.69 -70.03 -148.21
N LEU A 751 53.42 -69.35 -149.34
CA LEU A 751 53.57 -69.90 -150.69
C LEU A 751 55.03 -70.12 -151.09
N VAL A 752 55.96 -69.23 -150.70
CA VAL A 752 57.40 -69.40 -150.95
C VAL A 752 57.99 -70.56 -150.14
N ARG A 753 57.45 -70.84 -148.94
CA ARG A 753 57.92 -71.95 -148.09
C ARG A 753 57.41 -73.33 -148.54
N HIS A 754 56.31 -73.39 -149.29
CA HIS A 754 55.78 -74.67 -149.79
C HIS A 754 56.46 -75.13 -151.08
N LEU A 755 57.00 -74.21 -151.90
CA LEU A 755 57.71 -74.52 -153.15
C LEU A 755 59.21 -74.85 -152.97
N SER A 756 59.80 -74.67 -151.78
CA SER A 756 61.23 -74.92 -151.53
C SER A 756 61.53 -76.25 -150.80
N ARG A 757 60.61 -77.23 -150.84
CA ARG A 757 60.80 -78.62 -150.34
C ARG A 757 60.45 -79.68 -151.40
N GLY A 758 60.81 -79.39 -152.65
CA GLY A 758 61.06 -80.35 -153.72
C GLY A 758 62.52 -80.27 -154.12
#